data_AF-A0A2D2B3I5-F1
#
_entry.id   AF-A0A2D2B3I5-F1
#
_cell.length_a   1.000
_cell.length_b   1.000
_cell.length_c   1.000
_cell.angle_alpha   90.00
_cell.angle_beta   90.00
_cell.angle_gamma   90.00
#
_symmetry.space_group_name_H-M   'P 1'
#
loop_
_entity.id
_entity.type
_entity.pdbx_description
1 polymer ?
#
loop_
_entity_poly.entity_id
_entity_poly.type
_entity_poly.pdbx_seq_one_letter_code
_entity_poly.pdbx_strand_id
1 'polypeptide(L)'
;MNLVRAGCSAQGSRNRPPVRMERMGWRGVMRIVRRRFIQCAGAAGLIGLGTPVAARADDTLDGVVTEFMSTPPGLRSNAILYRKADEEFPDLSYEGSERAAAQARRWIARLSPLKSAPLDDDARDTLGVLLWELETSLGHHRYYWLDSPLSADGSAIEIGIGRLATAPLQTTADLDQYLARLEAFPAYVGQVETKVRGQESRRVLSHRETVIAEVGHLDRILAAPADAFVPATGRLSKIPAAAAARFQATARALTEGRVVPALRRLADYLRSDYLPRTNDAVGLWRLPEGADYYRFLLRSNVTLDLDPSDVHARTLETVAEADRDLAALRREIGFQGSAEAFHAELLTGARWKASSVEEVSDRFTAGLRRFDPVYARFFERPPSTPFGVEPQAPEYNDIGDGHRQRACHSGPIAKTLWVSARRGVWVLPKYINGKPADKTAMPHWMPRKLGLSLARKMIKRTLGPWRTTGFPSRTTSRWEAHPSVSGEFLTRAGCGDVKFKPAIKALEGRKVRFADDSVEDVDAIVFATGYDMRFPFFDDPNLLPDADHRLPLFKRMMKPGAPNLFYMALAQPLPTLVNFAEQQSKLVAAYLTGRYMPPPDAEMERIIAKDEETHMAHYYKAKRHTIQVDFGVYVHDLLREIERGGRRAAAAGNRLPVPARAETVKA
;
A
#
# COMPACT_ATOMS: atom_id res chain seq x y z
N MET A 1 -5.16 -0.57 -24.16
CA MET A 1 -3.87 0.13 -24.29
C MET A 1 -2.80 -0.93 -24.30
N ASN A 2 -1.77 -0.80 -25.12
CA ASN A 2 -0.59 -1.66 -25.01
C ASN A 2 0.46 -0.86 -24.24
N LEU A 3 0.89 -1.35 -23.09
CA LEU A 3 1.96 -0.75 -22.30
C LEU A 3 3.27 -1.36 -22.76
N VAL A 4 4.27 -0.54 -22.98
CA VAL A 4 5.54 -0.91 -23.59
C VAL A 4 6.65 -0.43 -22.66
N ARG A 5 7.47 -1.33 -22.12
CA ARG A 5 8.50 -1.07 -21.12
C ARG A 5 9.89 -1.19 -21.75
N ALA A 6 10.79 -0.24 -21.50
CA ALA A 6 12.23 -0.39 -21.72
C ALA A 6 13.00 -0.36 -20.39
N GLY A 7 13.99 -1.24 -20.27
CA GLY A 7 14.91 -1.44 -19.16
C GLY A 7 16.37 -1.14 -19.52
N CYS A 8 17.21 -1.19 -18.48
CA CYS A 8 18.60 -0.74 -18.43
C CYS A 8 19.54 -1.39 -19.46
N SER A 9 20.35 -0.55 -20.11
CA SER A 9 21.52 -0.99 -20.87
C SER A 9 22.68 -1.27 -19.91
N ALA A 10 22.92 -2.54 -19.59
CA ALA A 10 24.26 -3.03 -19.32
C ALA A 10 24.75 -3.71 -20.60
N GLN A 11 25.72 -3.09 -21.29
CA GLN A 11 26.35 -3.66 -22.48
C GLN A 11 27.10 -4.93 -22.10
N GLY A 12 26.70 -6.07 -22.68
CA GLY A 12 27.51 -7.30 -22.62
C GLY A 12 26.70 -8.60 -22.58
N SER A 13 26.10 -8.99 -23.70
CA SER A 13 26.06 -10.40 -24.18
C SER A 13 25.10 -10.50 -25.37
N ARG A 14 25.67 -10.78 -26.54
CA ARG A 14 24.94 -11.14 -27.76
C ARG A 14 24.45 -12.58 -27.61
N ASN A 15 23.17 -12.75 -27.30
CA ASN A 15 22.27 -13.90 -27.58
C ASN A 15 21.27 -14.07 -26.43
N ARG A 16 20.12 -13.39 -26.53
CA ARG A 16 18.90 -13.75 -25.77
C ARG A 16 17.77 -14.06 -26.76
N PRO A 17 16.91 -15.05 -26.46
CA PRO A 17 15.82 -15.49 -27.36
C PRO A 17 14.69 -14.45 -27.50
N PRO A 18 13.77 -14.60 -28.47
CA PRO A 18 12.74 -13.61 -28.77
C PRO A 18 11.73 -13.40 -27.62
N VAL A 19 11.11 -12.21 -27.63
CA VAL A 19 10.15 -11.66 -26.67
C VAL A 19 9.19 -12.72 -26.11
N ARG A 20 9.23 -12.97 -24.79
CA ARG A 20 8.31 -13.88 -24.09
C ARG A 20 6.94 -13.22 -23.92
N MET A 21 5.90 -13.88 -24.43
CA MET A 21 4.50 -13.50 -24.19
C MET A 21 4.03 -14.03 -22.84
N GLU A 22 3.74 -13.16 -21.88
CA GLU A 22 3.11 -13.56 -20.62
C GLU A 22 1.69 -12.97 -20.51
N ARG A 23 0.70 -13.85 -20.36
CA ARG A 23 -0.68 -13.48 -20.00
C ARG A 23 -0.77 -13.48 -18.48
N MET A 24 -0.92 -12.29 -17.89
CA MET A 24 -0.94 -12.10 -16.44
C MET A 24 -2.40 -12.02 -15.94
N GLY A 25 -2.83 -12.96 -15.10
CA GLY A 25 -4.08 -12.90 -14.35
C GLY A 25 -3.86 -12.21 -12.99
N TRP A 26 -4.78 -11.34 -12.57
CA TRP A 26 -4.66 -10.54 -11.34
C TRP A 26 -5.70 -10.96 -10.29
N ARG A 27 -5.23 -11.35 -9.09
CA ARG A 27 -5.98 -11.30 -7.82
C ARG A 27 -5.02 -10.82 -6.73
N GLY A 28 -5.39 -9.75 -6.01
CA GLY A 28 -4.79 -9.41 -4.72
C GLY A 28 -4.17 -8.01 -4.52
N VAL A 29 -4.84 -6.90 -4.88
CA VAL A 29 -4.41 -5.54 -4.44
C VAL A 29 -5.58 -4.59 -4.06
N MET A 30 -6.85 -4.93 -4.31
CA MET A 30 -7.96 -3.94 -4.22
C MET A 30 -8.74 -3.86 -2.90
N ARG A 31 -8.38 -4.58 -1.83
CA ARG A 31 -9.29 -4.70 -0.66
C ARG A 31 -9.14 -3.61 0.41
N ILE A 32 -8.02 -2.88 0.47
CA ILE A 32 -7.77 -1.85 1.51
C ILE A 32 -8.46 -0.50 1.20
N VAL A 33 -8.82 -0.21 -0.06
CA VAL A 33 -9.42 1.08 -0.45
C VAL A 33 -10.94 1.12 -0.25
N ARG A 34 -11.59 -0.04 -0.04
CA ARG A 34 -13.06 -0.21 -0.14
C ARG A 34 -13.86 0.34 1.06
N ARG A 35 -13.29 0.45 2.27
CA ARG A 35 -14.05 0.81 3.49
C ARG A 35 -14.18 2.31 3.77
N ARG A 36 -13.39 3.16 3.10
CA ARG A 36 -13.33 4.61 3.36
C ARG A 36 -14.53 5.46 2.89
N PHE A 37 -15.54 4.88 2.24
CA PHE A 37 -16.52 5.69 1.50
C PHE A 37 -17.92 5.83 2.13
N ILE A 38 -18.32 4.95 3.06
CA ILE A 38 -19.73 4.85 3.48
C ILE A 38 -20.09 5.69 4.73
N GLN A 39 -19.15 6.09 5.59
CA GLN A 39 -19.52 6.66 6.91
C GLN A 39 -19.59 8.19 7.05
N CYS A 40 -19.41 8.99 5.98
CA CYS A 40 -19.50 10.46 6.08
C CYS A 40 -20.92 11.06 5.84
N ALA A 41 -22.00 10.29 5.94
CA ALA A 41 -23.35 10.80 5.66
C ALA A 41 -24.39 10.32 6.70
N GLY A 42 -24.51 11.09 7.79
CA GLY A 42 -25.51 10.93 8.86
C GLY A 42 -24.84 11.14 10.22
N ALA A 43 -25.24 12.03 11.12
CA ALA A 43 -26.48 12.76 11.26
C ALA A 43 -26.24 14.09 12.03
N ALA A 44 -27.06 15.09 11.70
CA ALA A 44 -27.24 16.29 12.50
C ALA A 44 -28.59 16.21 13.21
N GLY A 45 -28.60 16.49 14.52
CA GLY A 45 -29.76 16.99 15.28
C GLY A 45 -30.64 15.98 16.02
N LEU A 46 -30.56 15.96 17.37
CA LEU A 46 -31.67 16.24 18.30
C LEU A 46 -31.23 16.08 19.77
N ILE A 47 -31.66 17.03 20.61
CA ILE A 47 -31.43 17.10 22.07
C ILE A 47 -32.60 16.40 22.80
N GLY A 48 -32.33 15.65 23.87
CA GLY A 48 -33.34 15.12 24.80
C GLY A 48 -32.75 14.29 25.95
N LEU A 49 -33.20 14.54 27.18
CA LEU A 49 -32.67 14.13 28.50
C LEU A 49 -32.89 12.64 28.89
N GLY A 50 -32.03 12.11 29.78
CA GLY A 50 -32.33 11.02 30.74
C GLY A 50 -31.71 9.62 30.48
N THR A 51 -31.05 9.03 31.47
CA THR A 51 -30.28 7.75 31.53
C THR A 51 -31.06 6.46 31.15
N PRO A 52 -30.43 5.28 30.85
CA PRO A 52 -29.06 4.81 31.11
C PRO A 52 -28.24 4.41 29.85
N VAL A 53 -26.92 4.20 30.01
CA VAL A 53 -25.93 4.06 28.93
C VAL A 53 -26.12 2.76 28.12
N ALA A 54 -26.80 2.86 26.98
CA ALA A 54 -26.76 1.88 25.89
C ALA A 54 -25.63 2.24 24.91
N ALA A 55 -24.89 1.23 24.42
CA ALA A 55 -23.78 1.40 23.48
C ALA A 55 -24.19 2.21 22.24
N ARG A 56 -23.36 3.18 21.85
CA ARG A 56 -23.64 4.03 20.68
C ARG A 56 -23.51 3.20 19.40
N ALA A 57 -24.27 3.56 18.37
CA ALA A 57 -24.26 2.93 17.04
C ALA A 57 -22.89 2.94 16.30
N ASP A 58 -21.86 3.61 16.86
CA ASP A 58 -20.51 3.73 16.31
C ASP A 58 -19.48 2.72 16.86
N ASP A 59 -19.86 1.82 17.78
CA ASP A 59 -18.94 0.80 18.34
C ASP A 59 -18.86 -0.48 17.47
N THR A 60 -18.87 -0.33 16.15
CA THR A 60 -18.45 -1.43 15.25
C THR A 60 -16.93 -1.39 15.10
N LEU A 61 -16.28 -2.54 14.88
CA LEU A 61 -14.83 -2.59 14.67
C LEU A 61 -14.39 -1.61 13.56
N ASP A 62 -15.17 -1.52 12.48
CA ASP A 62 -14.90 -0.61 11.37
C ASP A 62 -14.97 0.88 11.75
N GLY A 63 -15.94 1.26 12.59
CA GLY A 63 -16.05 2.62 13.11
C GLY A 63 -14.85 2.98 13.99
N VAL A 64 -14.51 2.08 14.93
CA VAL A 64 -13.38 2.27 15.85
C VAL A 64 -12.05 2.31 15.09
N VAL A 65 -11.82 1.42 14.11
CA VAL A 65 -10.63 1.44 13.24
C VAL A 65 -10.56 2.73 12.43
N THR A 66 -11.68 3.19 11.86
CA THR A 66 -11.70 4.42 11.05
C THR A 66 -11.33 5.64 11.89
N GLU A 67 -11.85 5.72 13.10
CA GLU A 67 -11.54 6.79 14.05
C GLU A 67 -10.07 6.72 14.50
N PHE A 68 -9.58 5.53 14.87
CA PHE A 68 -8.18 5.27 15.21
C PHE A 68 -7.23 5.70 14.07
N MET A 69 -7.57 5.34 12.83
CA MET A 69 -6.82 5.71 11.63
C MET A 69 -7.01 7.16 11.18
N SER A 70 -7.84 7.94 11.88
CA SER A 70 -8.04 9.38 11.64
C SER A 70 -7.37 10.26 12.71
N THR A 71 -7.07 9.70 13.89
CA THR A 71 -6.26 10.36 14.94
C THR A 71 -4.88 10.77 14.40
N PRO A 72 -4.23 11.88 14.75
CA PRO A 72 -2.86 12.16 14.27
C PRO A 72 -1.86 11.03 14.63
N PRO A 73 -0.86 10.69 13.79
CA PRO A 73 0.07 9.58 14.04
C PRO A 73 0.78 9.63 15.40
N GLY A 74 1.15 10.82 15.88
CA GLY A 74 1.75 11.02 17.20
C GLY A 74 0.82 10.69 18.39
N LEU A 75 -0.45 10.37 18.13
CA LEU A 75 -1.47 10.04 19.12
C LEU A 75 -2.06 8.62 18.93
N ARG A 76 -1.58 7.81 17.97
CA ARG A 76 -2.12 6.47 17.67
C ARG A 76 -1.48 5.34 18.50
N SER A 77 -0.16 5.32 18.63
CA SER A 77 0.62 4.42 19.49
C SER A 77 2.11 4.81 19.39
N ASN A 78 2.93 4.41 20.38
CA ASN A 78 4.39 4.59 20.31
C ASN A 78 5.14 3.32 19.87
N ALA A 79 4.45 2.18 19.71
CA ALA A 79 5.03 0.89 19.36
C ALA A 79 5.27 0.77 17.83
N ILE A 80 6.43 1.27 17.39
CA ILE A 80 7.23 0.91 16.20
C ILE A 80 6.52 0.30 14.94
N LEU A 81 6.61 0.99 13.78
CA LEU A 81 7.21 0.52 12.49
C LEU A 81 6.73 1.30 11.23
N TYR A 82 5.68 2.13 11.29
CA TYR A 82 5.10 2.76 10.10
C TYR A 82 5.01 4.29 10.12
N ARG A 83 5.93 4.98 10.82
CA ARG A 83 5.96 6.44 10.77
C ARG A 83 6.62 6.92 9.49
N LYS A 84 5.88 7.70 8.70
CA LYS A 84 6.34 8.17 7.39
C LYS A 84 7.38 9.28 7.55
N ALA A 85 8.21 9.45 6.51
CA ALA A 85 9.25 10.47 6.48
C ALA A 85 8.70 11.92 6.56
N ASP A 86 7.42 12.14 6.27
CA ASP A 86 6.74 13.44 6.36
C ASP A 86 6.17 13.75 7.75
N GLU A 87 6.27 12.85 8.74
CA GLU A 87 5.78 13.10 10.10
C GLU A 87 6.74 13.97 10.95
N GLU A 88 6.20 14.65 11.96
CA GLU A 88 6.98 15.37 12.98
C GLU A 88 7.83 14.40 13.83
N PHE A 89 8.87 14.92 14.49
CA PHE A 89 9.67 14.13 15.43
C PHE A 89 8.79 13.55 16.55
N PRO A 90 9.10 12.34 17.04
CA PRO A 90 8.33 11.75 18.11
C PRO A 90 8.55 12.55 19.40
N ASP A 91 7.48 12.74 20.18
CA ASP A 91 7.59 13.25 21.54
C ASP A 91 8.11 12.14 22.45
N LEU A 92 9.36 12.27 22.88
CA LEU A 92 10.07 11.34 23.75
C LEU A 92 9.88 11.67 25.23
N SER A 93 9.11 12.70 25.59
CA SER A 93 8.87 13.08 26.99
C SER A 93 8.03 12.05 27.74
N TYR A 94 8.13 12.07 29.07
CA TYR A 94 7.28 11.24 29.94
C TYR A 94 5.81 11.63 29.77
N GLU A 95 5.53 12.93 29.67
CA GLU A 95 4.19 13.47 29.43
C GLU A 95 3.64 13.00 28.07
N GLY A 96 4.49 12.92 27.04
CA GLY A 96 4.15 12.35 25.75
C GLY A 96 3.77 10.88 25.87
N SER A 97 4.56 10.10 26.61
CA SER A 97 4.30 8.69 26.92
C SER A 97 2.97 8.50 27.68
N GLU A 98 2.70 9.32 28.70
CA GLU A 98 1.43 9.33 29.46
C GLU A 98 0.22 9.64 28.57
N ARG A 99 0.32 10.65 27.69
CA ARG A 99 -0.78 10.96 26.74
C ARG A 99 -1.06 9.81 25.79
N ALA A 100 -0.01 9.16 25.27
CA ALA A 100 -0.14 7.99 24.42
C ALA A 100 -0.78 6.82 25.18
N ALA A 101 -0.36 6.55 26.42
CA ALA A 101 -0.94 5.49 27.25
C ALA A 101 -2.40 5.76 27.62
N ALA A 102 -2.75 6.99 27.97
CA ALA A 102 -4.13 7.38 28.22
C ALA A 102 -5.01 7.17 26.99
N GLN A 103 -4.51 7.50 25.80
CA GLN A 103 -5.20 7.23 24.55
C GLN A 103 -5.33 5.73 24.26
N ALA A 104 -4.28 4.95 24.52
CA ALA A 104 -4.31 3.52 24.32
C ALA A 104 -5.33 2.83 25.25
N ARG A 105 -5.41 3.23 26.52
CA ARG A 105 -6.44 2.75 27.46
C ARG A 105 -7.85 3.04 26.95
N ARG A 106 -8.09 4.25 26.41
CA ARG A 106 -9.39 4.62 25.81
C ARG A 106 -9.76 3.71 24.63
N TRP A 107 -8.80 3.42 23.75
CA TRP A 107 -9.03 2.54 22.61
C TRP A 107 -9.25 1.08 23.04
N ILE A 108 -8.44 0.56 23.96
CA ILE A 108 -8.60 -0.79 24.51
C ILE A 108 -9.97 -0.96 25.15
N ALA A 109 -10.46 0.04 25.90
CA ALA A 109 -11.78 -0.01 26.52
C ALA A 109 -12.92 -0.13 25.48
N ARG A 110 -12.76 0.45 24.30
CA ARG A 110 -13.72 0.35 23.19
C ARG A 110 -13.59 -0.93 22.37
N LEU A 111 -12.35 -1.40 22.15
CA LEU A 111 -12.06 -2.57 21.33
C LEU A 111 -12.25 -3.89 22.08
N SER A 112 -11.97 -3.94 23.38
CA SER A 112 -12.02 -5.19 24.17
C SER A 112 -13.39 -5.88 24.16
N PRO A 113 -14.53 -5.16 24.27
CA PRO A 113 -15.84 -5.80 24.17
C PRO A 113 -16.10 -6.48 22.82
N LEU A 114 -15.43 -6.03 21.74
CA LEU A 114 -15.61 -6.58 20.39
C LEU A 114 -14.96 -7.96 20.23
N LYS A 115 -14.14 -8.42 21.19
CA LYS A 115 -13.59 -9.79 21.18
C LYS A 115 -14.68 -10.85 21.16
N SER A 116 -15.84 -10.56 21.75
CA SER A 116 -16.99 -11.47 21.81
C SER A 116 -17.99 -11.27 20.67
N ALA A 117 -17.75 -10.32 19.77
CA ALA A 117 -18.62 -10.06 18.64
C ALA A 117 -18.46 -11.16 17.56
N PRO A 118 -19.51 -11.45 16.76
CA PRO A 118 -19.40 -12.35 15.62
C PRO A 118 -18.60 -11.66 14.50
N LEU A 119 -17.29 -11.86 14.49
CA LEU A 119 -16.35 -11.29 13.53
C LEU A 119 -15.89 -12.35 12.52
N ASP A 120 -15.75 -11.96 11.26
CA ASP A 120 -15.04 -12.78 10.26
C ASP A 120 -13.54 -12.83 10.56
N ASP A 121 -12.80 -13.71 9.88
CA ASP A 121 -11.37 -13.95 10.15
C ASP A 121 -10.54 -12.65 10.00
N ASP A 122 -10.76 -11.90 8.92
CA ASP A 122 -10.08 -10.63 8.66
C ASP A 122 -10.34 -9.59 9.79
N ALA A 123 -11.58 -9.52 10.29
CA ALA A 123 -11.96 -8.63 11.39
C ALA A 123 -11.37 -9.08 12.73
N ARG A 124 -11.30 -10.39 12.99
CA ARG A 124 -10.64 -10.93 14.19
C ARG A 124 -9.15 -10.61 14.20
N ASP A 125 -8.47 -10.78 13.06
CA ASP A 125 -7.06 -10.46 12.92
C ASP A 125 -6.82 -8.95 13.10
N THR A 126 -7.64 -8.12 12.47
CA THR A 126 -7.57 -6.65 12.61
C THR A 126 -7.74 -6.24 14.08
N LEU A 127 -8.74 -6.78 14.78
CA LEU A 127 -8.97 -6.50 16.20
C LEU A 127 -7.78 -6.98 17.05
N GLY A 128 -7.25 -8.18 16.78
CA GLY A 128 -6.11 -8.75 17.48
C GLY A 128 -4.84 -7.89 17.35
N VAL A 129 -4.49 -7.48 16.13
CA VAL A 129 -3.33 -6.62 15.86
C VAL A 129 -3.48 -5.27 16.55
N LEU A 130 -4.64 -4.63 16.46
CA LEU A 130 -4.87 -3.34 17.10
C LEU A 130 -4.74 -3.43 18.62
N LEU A 131 -5.36 -4.43 19.24
CA LEU A 131 -5.25 -4.63 20.68
C LEU A 131 -3.81 -4.92 21.10
N TRP A 132 -3.10 -5.78 20.35
CA TRP A 132 -1.70 -6.07 20.60
C TRP A 132 -0.83 -4.81 20.55
N GLU A 133 -1.03 -3.95 19.54
CA GLU A 133 -0.26 -2.71 19.41
C GLU A 133 -0.55 -1.72 20.54
N LEU A 134 -1.83 -1.59 20.93
CA LEU A 134 -2.25 -0.73 22.04
C LEU A 134 -1.72 -1.23 23.39
N GLU A 135 -1.81 -2.53 23.66
CA GLU A 135 -1.25 -3.17 24.85
C GLU A 135 0.27 -3.01 24.90
N THR A 136 0.95 -3.17 23.76
CA THR A 136 2.39 -2.92 23.64
C THR A 136 2.73 -1.47 23.94
N SER A 137 1.92 -0.51 23.48
CA SER A 137 2.09 0.91 23.83
C SER A 137 1.92 1.17 25.33
N LEU A 138 1.04 0.46 26.03
CA LEU A 138 0.93 0.55 27.49
C LEU A 138 2.17 -0.01 28.18
N GLY A 139 2.74 -1.11 27.67
CA GLY A 139 3.99 -1.68 28.16
C GLY A 139 5.18 -0.74 28.00
N HIS A 140 5.34 -0.12 26.83
CA HIS A 140 6.38 0.90 26.62
C HIS A 140 6.24 2.09 27.55
N HIS A 141 5.01 2.48 27.89
CA HIS A 141 4.78 3.52 28.88
C HIS A 141 5.17 3.06 30.30
N ARG A 142 4.75 1.87 30.72
CA ARG A 142 5.13 1.28 32.02
C ARG A 142 6.65 1.24 32.20
N TYR A 143 7.37 0.85 31.16
CA TYR A 143 8.83 0.70 31.19
C TYR A 143 9.58 1.91 30.60
N TYR A 144 8.93 3.08 30.51
CA TYR A 144 9.51 4.27 29.87
C TYR A 144 10.91 4.62 30.37
N TRP A 145 11.15 4.47 31.69
CA TRP A 145 12.45 4.78 32.30
C TRP A 145 13.51 3.70 32.04
N LEU A 146 13.12 2.46 31.73
CA LEU A 146 14.05 1.37 31.40
C LEU A 146 14.43 1.35 29.91
N ASP A 147 13.61 1.98 29.06
CA ASP A 147 13.86 2.16 27.63
C ASP A 147 14.90 3.27 27.38
N SER A 148 16.11 2.90 26.97
CA SER A 148 17.18 3.87 26.71
C SER A 148 17.02 4.54 25.34
N PRO A 149 17.12 5.89 25.25
CA PRO A 149 17.19 6.57 23.96
C PRO A 149 18.59 6.48 23.30
N LEU A 150 19.57 5.89 24.00
CA LEU A 150 20.95 5.72 23.54
C LEU A 150 21.14 4.29 23.01
N SER A 151 21.81 4.15 21.87
CA SER A 151 22.15 2.84 21.29
C SER A 151 23.34 2.98 20.35
N ALA A 152 24.12 1.91 20.17
CA ALA A 152 25.14 1.87 19.13
C ALA A 152 24.52 1.86 17.72
N ASP A 153 23.35 1.24 17.59
CA ASP A 153 22.54 1.18 16.37
C ASP A 153 21.07 1.47 16.73
N GLY A 154 20.45 2.45 16.08
CA GLY A 154 19.07 2.85 16.30
C GLY A 154 18.84 3.81 17.46
N SER A 155 19.82 4.66 17.80
CA SER A 155 19.63 5.69 18.82
C SER A 155 18.56 6.71 18.41
N ALA A 156 17.99 7.44 19.38
CA ALA A 156 17.01 8.48 19.08
C ALA A 156 17.57 9.54 18.10
N ILE A 157 18.86 9.89 18.25
CA ILE A 157 19.54 10.84 17.35
C ILE A 157 19.63 10.27 15.93
N GLU A 158 20.04 9.00 15.78
CA GLU A 158 20.10 8.33 14.48
C GLU A 158 18.72 8.30 13.80
N ILE A 159 17.67 7.93 14.54
CA ILE A 159 16.30 7.89 14.04
C ILE A 159 15.86 9.28 13.56
N GLY A 160 16.18 10.33 14.32
CA GLY A 160 15.89 11.72 13.96
C GLY A 160 16.58 12.12 12.66
N ILE A 161 17.87 11.81 12.51
CA ILE A 161 18.64 12.08 11.28
C ILE A 161 18.09 11.29 10.10
N GLY A 162 17.79 10.00 10.28
CA GLY A 162 17.22 9.14 9.24
C GLY A 162 15.88 9.66 8.71
N ARG A 163 15.06 10.32 9.54
CA ARG A 163 13.83 10.99 9.08
C ARG A 163 14.12 12.18 8.17
N LEU A 164 15.09 13.02 8.51
CA LEU A 164 15.52 14.13 7.65
C LEU A 164 16.11 13.60 6.32
N ALA A 165 16.95 12.58 6.41
CA ALA A 165 17.59 11.93 5.27
C ALA A 165 16.56 11.35 4.27
N THR A 166 15.41 10.89 4.75
CA THR A 166 14.35 10.30 3.92
C THR A 166 13.20 11.24 3.59
N ALA A 167 13.22 12.48 4.09
CA ALA A 167 12.18 13.47 3.82
C ALA A 167 12.03 13.75 2.30
N PRO A 168 10.80 13.97 1.79
CA PRO A 168 10.62 14.39 0.41
C PRO A 168 11.29 15.75 0.17
N LEU A 169 11.86 15.94 -1.03
CA LEU A 169 12.47 17.21 -1.48
C LEU A 169 12.19 17.42 -2.97
N GLN A 170 10.91 17.46 -3.34
CA GLN A 170 10.48 17.49 -4.74
C GLN A 170 9.81 18.82 -5.12
N THR A 171 9.28 19.54 -4.13
CA THR A 171 8.57 20.80 -4.28
C THR A 171 9.12 21.86 -3.33
N THR A 172 8.79 23.13 -3.54
CA THR A 172 9.16 24.20 -2.60
C THR A 172 8.53 24.01 -1.22
N ALA A 173 7.30 23.49 -1.14
CA ALA A 173 6.66 23.16 0.12
C ALA A 173 7.42 22.08 0.90
N ASP A 174 8.06 21.13 0.20
CA ASP A 174 8.90 20.13 0.84
C ASP A 174 10.15 20.74 1.48
N LEU A 175 10.74 21.78 0.83
CA LEU A 175 11.88 22.51 1.38
C LEU A 175 11.50 23.23 2.66
N ASP A 176 10.36 23.91 2.68
CA ASP A 176 9.85 24.62 3.86
C ASP A 176 9.60 23.65 5.02
N GLN A 177 9.01 22.49 4.74
CA GLN A 177 8.80 21.45 5.76
C GLN A 177 10.13 20.86 6.26
N TYR A 178 11.13 20.66 5.39
CA TYR A 178 12.45 20.20 5.81
C TYR A 178 13.10 21.21 6.76
N LEU A 179 13.09 22.50 6.40
CA LEU A 179 13.64 23.56 7.25
C LEU A 179 12.91 23.66 8.58
N ALA A 180 11.58 23.52 8.60
CA ALA A 180 10.80 23.50 9.84
C ALA A 180 11.18 22.32 10.74
N ARG A 181 11.42 21.13 10.17
CA ARG A 181 11.92 19.97 10.94
C ARG A 181 13.33 20.23 11.46
N LEU A 182 14.22 20.79 10.64
CA LEU A 182 15.57 21.13 11.07
C LEU A 182 15.57 22.16 12.22
N GLU A 183 14.68 23.14 12.17
CA GLU A 183 14.44 24.12 13.25
C GLU A 183 13.95 23.46 14.56
N ALA A 184 13.14 22.40 14.45
CA ALA A 184 12.60 21.65 15.58
C ALA A 184 13.59 20.62 16.16
N PHE A 185 14.61 20.21 15.40
CA PHE A 185 15.57 19.18 15.81
C PHE A 185 16.29 19.47 17.14
N PRO A 186 16.72 20.70 17.46
CA PRO A 186 17.31 21.03 18.78
C PRO A 186 16.40 20.70 19.96
N ALA A 187 15.08 20.90 19.82
CA ALA A 187 14.12 20.55 20.86
C ALA A 187 13.99 19.03 21.02
N TYR A 188 14.06 18.29 19.91
CA TYR A 188 14.10 16.83 19.92
C TYR A 188 15.35 16.29 20.64
N VAL A 189 16.54 16.85 20.36
CA VAL A 189 17.77 16.53 21.09
C VAL A 189 17.62 16.83 22.59
N GLY A 190 16.98 17.96 22.94
CA GLY A 190 16.71 18.31 24.34
C GLY A 190 15.81 17.29 25.06
N GLN A 191 14.89 16.63 24.35
CA GLN A 191 14.08 15.57 24.95
C GLN A 191 14.91 14.32 25.25
N VAL A 192 15.88 13.98 24.38
CA VAL A 192 16.84 12.90 24.64
C VAL A 192 17.65 13.19 25.91
N GLU A 193 18.22 14.40 26.01
CA GLU A 193 18.97 14.83 27.19
C GLU A 193 18.11 14.75 28.47
N THR A 194 16.88 15.26 28.39
CA THR A 194 15.92 15.25 29.51
C THR A 194 15.60 13.81 29.95
N LYS A 195 15.35 12.89 29.01
CA LYS A 195 15.08 11.49 29.32
C LYS A 195 16.30 10.84 30.00
N VAL A 196 17.50 11.02 29.46
CA VAL A 196 18.75 10.46 30.02
C VAL A 196 19.02 10.97 31.44
N ARG A 197 18.85 12.28 31.69
CA ARG A 197 18.95 12.86 33.05
C ARG A 197 17.90 12.30 34.00
N GLY A 198 16.69 12.08 33.50
CA GLY A 198 15.61 11.45 34.27
C GLY A 198 15.92 9.98 34.62
N GLN A 199 16.55 9.24 33.72
CA GLN A 199 17.03 7.87 33.97
C GLN A 199 18.18 7.86 34.97
N GLU A 200 19.14 8.78 34.83
CA GLU A 200 20.24 8.98 35.77
C GLU A 200 19.76 9.21 37.21
N SER A 201 18.83 10.15 37.41
CA SER A 201 18.30 10.44 38.76
C SER A 201 17.58 9.24 39.41
N ARG A 202 17.16 8.27 38.60
CA ARG A 202 16.54 7.00 39.02
C ARG A 202 17.55 5.85 39.13
N ARG A 203 18.84 6.12 38.91
CA ARG A 203 19.92 5.12 38.84
C ARG A 203 19.70 4.06 37.76
N VAL A 204 18.96 4.41 36.71
CA VAL A 204 18.82 3.60 35.50
C VAL A 204 19.85 4.12 34.51
N LEU A 205 21.01 3.47 34.50
CA LEU A 205 22.13 3.89 33.64
C LEU A 205 22.27 2.97 32.44
N SER A 206 22.52 3.54 31.27
CA SER A 206 22.92 2.77 30.09
C SER A 206 24.25 2.07 30.33
N HIS A 207 24.49 0.98 29.60
CA HIS A 207 25.78 0.31 29.62
C HIS A 207 26.90 1.24 29.14
N ARG A 208 28.09 1.13 29.73
CA ARG A 208 29.23 2.00 29.43
C ARG A 208 29.57 2.05 27.94
N GLU A 209 29.64 0.90 27.28
CA GLU A 209 30.00 0.82 25.85
C GLU A 209 28.92 1.44 24.96
N THR A 210 27.65 1.35 25.34
CA THR A 210 26.56 2.05 24.63
C THR A 210 26.75 3.56 24.66
N VAL A 211 27.19 4.12 25.79
CA VAL A 211 27.44 5.57 25.91
C VAL A 211 28.68 5.97 25.12
N ILE A 212 29.75 5.17 25.16
CA ILE A 212 30.96 5.40 24.35
C ILE A 212 30.60 5.41 22.86
N ALA A 213 29.81 4.44 22.40
CA ALA A 213 29.35 4.35 21.02
C ALA A 213 28.51 5.58 20.62
N GLU A 214 27.56 6.01 21.47
CA GLU A 214 26.74 7.19 21.18
C GLU A 214 27.59 8.48 21.15
N VAL A 215 28.52 8.66 22.08
CA VAL A 215 29.45 9.81 22.05
C VAL A 215 30.28 9.79 20.77
N GLY A 216 30.82 8.64 20.38
CA GLY A 216 31.55 8.50 19.12
C GLY A 216 30.70 8.73 17.87
N HIS A 217 29.40 8.42 17.93
CA HIS A 217 28.44 8.77 16.87
C HIS A 217 28.21 10.28 16.79
N LEU A 218 27.97 10.93 17.93
CA LEU A 218 27.81 12.39 18.01
C LEU A 218 29.07 13.13 17.54
N ASP A 219 30.26 12.66 17.89
CA ASP A 219 31.52 13.25 17.45
C ASP A 219 31.72 13.16 15.94
N ARG A 220 31.34 12.03 15.32
CA ARG A 220 31.36 11.90 13.85
C ARG A 220 30.40 12.88 13.17
N ILE A 221 29.20 13.07 13.72
CA ILE A 221 28.24 14.07 13.21
C ILE A 221 28.80 15.49 13.39
N LEU A 222 29.37 15.80 14.55
CA LEU A 222 29.91 17.14 14.86
C LEU A 222 31.15 17.48 14.04
N ALA A 223 31.91 16.49 13.57
CA ALA A 223 33.05 16.69 12.68
C ALA A 223 32.63 17.09 11.25
N ALA A 224 31.47 16.64 10.78
CA ALA A 224 30.94 16.93 9.45
C ALA A 224 29.41 17.12 9.47
N PRO A 225 28.88 18.17 10.13
CA PRO A 225 27.44 18.29 10.37
C PRO A 225 26.64 18.53 9.09
N ALA A 226 27.27 19.12 8.06
CA ALA A 226 26.62 19.33 6.78
C ALA A 226 26.21 18.00 6.11
N ASP A 227 26.99 16.93 6.28
CA ASP A 227 26.71 15.63 5.66
C ASP A 227 25.42 15.01 6.21
N ALA A 228 25.13 15.25 7.50
CA ALA A 228 23.93 14.74 8.15
C ALA A 228 22.68 15.61 7.91
N PHE A 229 22.84 16.94 7.83
CA PHE A 229 21.71 17.88 7.93
C PHE A 229 21.47 18.73 6.68
N VAL A 230 22.39 18.76 5.72
CA VAL A 230 22.25 19.57 4.49
C VAL A 230 22.10 18.65 3.29
N PRO A 231 20.90 18.57 2.66
CA PRO A 231 20.68 17.66 1.55
C PRO A 231 21.63 17.92 0.38
N ALA A 232 22.26 16.85 -0.11
CA ALA A 232 23.13 16.88 -1.28
C ALA A 232 22.38 17.37 -2.53
N THR A 233 23.09 18.01 -3.45
CA THR A 233 22.50 18.61 -4.66
C THR A 233 21.71 17.61 -5.51
N GLY A 234 22.11 16.33 -5.51
CA GLY A 234 21.37 15.26 -6.19
C GLY A 234 19.92 15.12 -5.72
N ARG A 235 19.67 15.25 -4.40
CA ARG A 235 18.31 15.19 -3.82
C ARG A 235 17.43 16.39 -4.21
N LEU A 236 18.05 17.47 -4.70
CA LEU A 236 17.40 18.72 -5.10
C LEU A 236 17.29 18.87 -6.62
N SER A 237 17.54 17.80 -7.40
CA SER A 237 17.55 17.83 -8.86
C SER A 237 16.25 18.33 -9.51
N LYS A 238 15.11 18.24 -8.82
CA LYS A 238 13.80 18.76 -9.29
C LYS A 238 13.49 20.18 -8.83
N ILE A 239 14.34 20.77 -7.99
CA ILE A 239 14.18 22.12 -7.45
C ILE A 239 14.96 23.09 -8.33
N PRO A 240 14.41 24.27 -8.67
CA PRO A 240 15.16 25.30 -9.39
C PRO A 240 16.47 25.65 -8.68
N ALA A 241 17.57 25.75 -9.43
CA ALA A 241 18.93 25.90 -8.87
C ALA A 241 19.06 27.05 -7.86
N ALA A 242 18.44 28.20 -8.12
CA ALA A 242 18.44 29.33 -7.19
C ALA A 242 17.70 29.03 -5.87
N ALA A 243 16.57 28.31 -5.93
CA ALA A 243 15.84 27.89 -4.75
C ALA A 243 16.60 26.81 -3.97
N ALA A 244 17.24 25.86 -4.66
CA ALA A 244 18.09 24.84 -4.06
C ALA A 244 19.29 25.47 -3.32
N ALA A 245 19.98 26.42 -3.95
CA ALA A 245 21.10 27.14 -3.34
C ALA A 245 20.68 27.91 -2.09
N ARG A 246 19.55 28.65 -2.15
CA ARG A 246 19.00 29.36 -0.99
C ARG A 246 18.62 28.39 0.12
N PHE A 247 17.94 27.29 -0.20
CA PHE A 247 17.56 26.26 0.76
C PHE A 247 18.79 25.66 1.46
N GLN A 248 19.81 25.25 0.71
CA GLN A 248 21.03 24.68 1.29
C GLN A 248 21.79 25.70 2.16
N ALA A 249 21.81 26.99 1.77
CA ALA A 249 22.39 28.05 2.60
C ALA A 249 21.63 28.21 3.93
N THR A 250 20.29 28.23 3.88
CA THR A 250 19.46 28.28 5.09
C THR A 250 19.65 27.03 5.95
N ALA A 251 19.66 25.84 5.36
CA ALA A 251 19.88 24.58 6.08
C ALA A 251 21.25 24.57 6.77
N ARG A 252 22.31 25.06 6.11
CA ARG A 252 23.64 25.24 6.71
C ARG A 252 23.59 26.20 7.91
N ALA A 253 22.96 27.36 7.75
CA ALA A 253 22.86 28.34 8.83
C ALA A 253 22.11 27.78 10.06
N LEU A 254 21.01 27.05 9.84
CA LEU A 254 20.27 26.38 10.93
C LEU A 254 21.10 25.26 11.57
N THR A 255 21.81 24.47 10.75
CA THR A 255 22.66 23.39 11.24
C THR A 255 23.73 23.95 12.19
N GLU A 256 24.49 24.95 11.74
CA GLU A 256 25.57 25.54 12.52
C GLU A 256 25.06 26.34 13.73
N GLY A 257 24.02 27.16 13.54
CA GLY A 257 23.53 28.08 14.58
C GLY A 257 22.66 27.42 15.65
N ARG A 258 22.02 26.28 15.35
CA ARG A 258 20.99 25.69 16.21
C ARG A 258 21.23 24.21 16.51
N VAL A 259 21.48 23.40 15.49
CA VAL A 259 21.59 21.94 15.64
C VAL A 259 22.91 21.53 16.28
N VAL A 260 24.03 22.03 15.77
CA VAL A 260 25.38 21.75 16.27
C VAL A 260 25.51 22.10 17.77
N PRO A 261 25.07 23.28 18.25
CA PRO A 261 25.08 23.57 19.68
C PRO A 261 24.26 22.58 20.52
N ALA A 262 23.12 22.09 20.02
CA ALA A 262 22.31 21.12 20.75
C ALA A 262 22.97 19.75 20.85
N LEU A 263 23.52 19.24 19.75
CA LEU A 263 24.25 17.99 19.73
C LEU A 263 25.52 18.05 20.59
N ARG A 264 26.25 19.16 20.54
CA ARG A 264 27.45 19.37 21.37
C ARG A 264 27.14 19.35 22.86
N ARG A 265 26.06 20.03 23.29
CA ARG A 265 25.62 19.97 24.70
C ARG A 265 25.31 18.55 25.15
N LEU A 266 24.60 17.77 24.32
CA LEU A 266 24.31 16.37 24.64
C LEU A 266 25.60 15.54 24.71
N ALA A 267 26.50 15.68 23.74
CA ALA A 267 27.78 14.96 23.72
C ALA A 267 28.64 15.29 24.94
N ASP A 268 28.72 16.57 25.32
CA ASP A 268 29.51 17.03 26.45
C ASP A 268 28.95 16.51 27.78
N TYR A 269 27.62 16.53 27.96
CA TYR A 269 26.96 15.93 29.11
C TYR A 269 27.19 14.41 29.17
N LEU A 270 26.97 13.70 28.06
CA LEU A 270 27.17 12.26 28.00
C LEU A 270 28.62 11.88 28.35
N ARG A 271 29.59 12.63 27.81
CA ARG A 271 31.03 12.38 28.01
C ARG A 271 31.50 12.74 29.42
N SER A 272 31.14 13.92 29.90
CA SER A 272 31.75 14.51 31.10
C SER A 272 31.00 14.16 32.38
N ASP A 273 29.67 14.10 32.31
CA ASP A 273 28.83 13.92 33.49
C ASP A 273 28.26 12.50 33.59
N TYR A 274 27.76 11.93 32.48
CA TYR A 274 27.03 10.67 32.49
C TYR A 274 27.95 9.45 32.45
N LEU A 275 28.89 9.40 31.49
CA LEU A 275 29.80 8.27 31.28
C LEU A 275 30.59 7.86 32.54
N PRO A 276 31.14 8.79 33.36
CA PRO A 276 31.85 8.40 34.58
C PRO A 276 30.98 7.70 35.64
N ARG A 277 29.65 7.85 35.55
CA ARG A 277 28.70 7.23 36.49
C ARG A 277 28.21 5.85 36.01
N THR A 278 28.42 5.53 34.73
CA THR A 278 28.06 4.22 34.16
C THR A 278 28.96 3.09 34.67
N ASN A 279 28.58 1.85 34.42
CA ASN A 279 29.37 0.66 34.73
C ASN A 279 29.26 -0.40 33.62
N ASP A 280 30.08 -1.44 33.74
CA ASP A 280 30.19 -2.51 32.74
C ASP A 280 29.17 -3.64 32.93
N ALA A 281 28.27 -3.54 33.91
CA ALA A 281 27.30 -4.58 34.21
C ALA A 281 26.30 -4.77 33.07
N VAL A 282 26.14 -6.01 32.61
CA VAL A 282 25.32 -6.37 31.45
C VAL A 282 23.95 -6.95 31.85
N GLY A 283 22.95 -6.71 31.01
CA GLY A 283 21.61 -7.27 31.15
C GLY A 283 20.63 -6.37 31.89
N LEU A 284 19.36 -6.40 31.46
CA LEU A 284 18.29 -5.59 32.06
C LEU A 284 17.94 -6.06 33.47
N TRP A 285 18.10 -7.35 33.78
CA TRP A 285 17.76 -7.97 35.07
C TRP A 285 18.36 -7.28 36.30
N ARG A 286 19.46 -6.53 36.13
CA ARG A 286 20.09 -5.74 37.18
C ARG A 286 19.29 -4.51 37.61
N LEU A 287 18.38 -4.05 36.75
CA LEU A 287 17.53 -2.89 36.99
C LEU A 287 16.26 -3.32 37.73
N PRO A 288 15.66 -2.47 38.56
CA PRO A 288 14.31 -2.71 39.10
C PRO A 288 13.33 -3.01 37.96
N GLU A 289 12.50 -4.05 38.11
CA GLU A 289 11.58 -4.57 37.08
C GLU A 289 12.25 -5.02 35.76
N GLY A 290 13.58 -5.15 35.73
CA GLY A 290 14.33 -5.44 34.51
C GLY A 290 14.04 -6.81 33.89
N ALA A 291 13.75 -7.82 34.72
CA ALA A 291 13.33 -9.14 34.25
C ALA A 291 11.95 -9.09 33.57
N ASP A 292 11.00 -8.37 34.17
CA ASP A 292 9.65 -8.16 33.60
C ASP A 292 9.71 -7.32 32.33
N TYR A 293 10.59 -6.32 32.28
CA TYR A 293 10.83 -5.54 31.08
C TYR A 293 11.45 -6.39 29.97
N TYR A 294 12.43 -7.26 30.28
CA TYR A 294 12.97 -8.18 29.29
C TYR A 294 11.91 -9.15 28.75
N ARG A 295 11.02 -9.67 29.62
CA ARG A 295 9.88 -10.50 29.18
C ARG A 295 8.91 -9.73 28.29
N PHE A 296 8.65 -8.46 28.61
CA PHE A 296 7.87 -7.56 27.77
C PHE A 296 8.53 -7.35 26.40
N LEU A 297 9.84 -7.07 26.35
CA LEU A 297 10.58 -6.92 25.09
C LEU A 297 10.59 -8.21 24.27
N LEU A 298 10.76 -9.36 24.92
CA LEU A 298 10.68 -10.67 24.26
C LEU A 298 9.32 -10.82 23.59
N ARG A 299 8.22 -10.65 24.33
CA ARG A 299 6.85 -10.75 23.80
C ARG A 299 6.56 -9.72 22.71
N SER A 300 7.05 -8.48 22.82
CA SER A 300 6.78 -7.45 21.81
C SER A 300 7.60 -7.64 20.52
N ASN A 301 8.73 -8.34 20.57
CA ASN A 301 9.55 -8.61 19.39
C ASN A 301 9.23 -9.97 18.74
N VAL A 302 8.98 -11.02 19.53
CA VAL A 302 8.73 -12.38 19.01
C VAL A 302 7.25 -12.73 18.93
N THR A 303 6.37 -11.87 19.45
CA THR A 303 4.91 -12.01 19.47
C THR A 303 4.36 -13.21 20.25
N LEU A 304 5.23 -13.98 20.93
CA LEU A 304 4.88 -15.14 21.75
C LEU A 304 5.18 -14.85 23.23
N ASP A 305 4.35 -15.39 24.12
CA ASP A 305 4.62 -15.36 25.57
C ASP A 305 5.52 -16.55 25.94
N LEU A 306 6.83 -16.36 25.77
CA LEU A 306 7.85 -17.36 26.03
C LEU A 306 8.56 -17.09 27.35
N ASP A 307 8.99 -18.14 28.04
CA ASP A 307 9.93 -17.98 29.13
C ASP A 307 11.35 -17.76 28.59
N PRO A 308 12.05 -16.68 29.00
CA PRO A 308 13.44 -16.43 28.59
C PRO A 308 14.38 -17.61 28.82
N SER A 309 14.19 -18.38 29.89
CA SER A 309 15.06 -19.49 30.27
C SER A 309 14.89 -20.66 29.31
N ASP A 310 13.65 -20.96 28.93
CA ASP A 310 13.32 -22.01 27.96
C ASP A 310 13.87 -21.66 26.58
N VAL A 311 13.73 -20.39 26.17
CA VAL A 311 14.31 -19.89 24.91
C VAL A 311 15.83 -20.04 24.92
N HIS A 312 16.48 -19.70 26.03
CA HIS A 312 17.94 -19.82 26.15
C HIS A 312 18.40 -21.28 26.04
N ALA A 313 17.77 -22.19 26.81
CA ALA A 313 18.10 -23.61 26.78
C ALA A 313 17.93 -24.20 25.38
N ARG A 314 16.81 -23.92 24.71
CA ARG A 314 16.56 -24.38 23.34
C ARG A 314 17.54 -23.80 22.33
N THR A 315 17.96 -22.56 22.53
CA THR A 315 18.97 -21.92 21.67
C THR A 315 20.33 -22.59 21.81
N LEU A 316 20.75 -22.97 23.02
CA LEU A 316 22.01 -23.70 23.22
C LEU A 316 22.02 -25.06 22.52
N GLU A 317 20.89 -25.79 22.56
CA GLU A 317 20.73 -27.04 21.80
C GLU A 317 20.86 -26.81 20.28
N THR A 318 20.17 -25.78 19.78
CA THR A 318 20.17 -25.42 18.35
C THR A 318 21.57 -25.01 17.87
N VAL A 319 22.32 -24.27 18.69
CA VAL A 319 23.72 -23.89 18.40
C VAL A 319 24.60 -25.14 18.34
N ALA A 320 24.47 -26.06 19.30
CA ALA A 320 25.25 -27.30 19.32
C ALA A 320 24.90 -28.23 18.13
N GLU A 321 23.66 -28.21 17.64
CA GLU A 321 23.25 -28.87 16.40
C GLU A 321 23.94 -28.22 15.18
N ALA A 322 23.86 -26.89 15.05
CA ALA A 322 24.48 -26.16 13.95
C ALA A 322 26.02 -26.35 13.91
N ASP A 323 26.69 -26.40 15.07
CA ASP A 323 28.13 -26.65 15.15
C ASP A 323 28.50 -28.05 14.64
N ARG A 324 27.67 -29.06 14.92
CA ARG A 324 27.86 -30.42 14.41
C ARG A 324 27.64 -30.50 12.90
N ASP A 325 26.61 -29.82 12.39
CA ASP A 325 26.31 -29.77 10.96
C ASP A 325 27.42 -29.06 10.18
N LEU A 326 27.90 -27.92 10.70
CA LEU A 326 29.04 -27.21 10.12
C LEU A 326 30.32 -28.04 10.18
N ALA A 327 30.54 -28.82 11.24
CA ALA A 327 31.67 -29.75 11.31
C ALA A 327 31.57 -30.89 10.28
N ALA A 328 30.37 -31.44 10.07
CA ALA A 328 30.14 -32.42 9.02
C ALA A 328 30.40 -31.83 7.63
N LEU A 329 29.87 -30.63 7.35
CA LEU A 329 30.07 -29.94 6.09
C LEU A 329 31.54 -29.64 5.81
N ARG A 330 32.31 -29.19 6.83
CA ARG A 330 33.77 -28.98 6.69
C ARG A 330 34.50 -30.25 6.25
N ARG A 331 34.12 -31.41 6.80
CA ARG A 331 34.69 -32.71 6.40
C ARG A 331 34.27 -33.10 4.99
N GLU A 332 33.01 -32.91 4.63
CA GLU A 332 32.47 -33.23 3.31
C GLU A 332 33.18 -32.44 2.20
N ILE A 333 33.43 -31.15 2.41
CA ILE A 333 34.16 -30.30 1.44
C ILE A 333 35.68 -30.50 1.50
N GLY A 334 36.18 -31.41 2.33
CA GLY A 334 37.59 -31.75 2.45
C GLY A 334 38.47 -30.68 3.11
N PHE A 335 37.90 -29.73 3.88
CA PHE A 335 38.68 -28.70 4.55
C PHE A 335 39.53 -29.31 5.69
N GLN A 336 40.85 -29.11 5.63
CA GLN A 336 41.80 -29.61 6.62
C GLN A 336 42.16 -28.48 7.59
N GLY A 337 41.43 -28.35 8.70
CA GLY A 337 41.68 -27.30 9.70
C GLY A 337 40.59 -27.19 10.78
N SER A 338 40.82 -26.33 11.77
CA SER A 338 39.84 -26.08 12.83
C SER A 338 38.64 -25.26 12.36
N ALA A 339 37.59 -25.14 13.18
CA ALA A 339 36.44 -24.29 12.89
C ALA A 339 36.86 -22.82 12.75
N GLU A 340 37.79 -22.37 13.59
CA GLU A 340 38.35 -21.01 13.58
C GLU A 340 39.16 -20.77 12.30
N ALA A 341 39.98 -21.75 11.90
CA ALA A 341 40.73 -21.67 10.64
C ALA A 341 39.78 -21.60 9.43
N PHE A 342 38.68 -22.37 9.45
CA PHE A 342 37.67 -22.31 8.42
C PHE A 342 36.95 -20.95 8.39
N HIS A 343 36.61 -20.39 9.56
CA HIS A 343 35.99 -19.08 9.67
C HIS A 343 36.91 -17.96 9.19
N ALA A 344 38.19 -17.99 9.56
CA ALA A 344 39.20 -17.05 9.07
C ALA A 344 39.37 -17.14 7.55
N GLU A 345 39.35 -18.35 7.00
CA GLU A 345 39.37 -18.61 5.57
C GLU A 345 38.13 -18.02 4.88
N LEU A 346 36.91 -18.19 5.43
CA LEU A 346 35.69 -17.57 4.88
C LEU A 346 35.76 -16.03 4.87
N LEU A 347 36.33 -15.41 5.90
CA LEU A 347 36.44 -13.96 6.01
C LEU A 347 37.53 -13.35 5.13
N THR A 348 38.65 -14.06 4.93
CA THR A 348 39.86 -13.49 4.32
C THR A 348 40.24 -14.10 2.98
N GLY A 349 39.85 -15.35 2.74
CA GLY A 349 40.21 -16.12 1.56
C GLY A 349 39.70 -15.49 0.26
N ALA A 350 40.61 -15.34 -0.71
CA ALA A 350 40.31 -14.70 -1.99
C ALA A 350 39.17 -15.39 -2.76
N ARG A 351 39.00 -16.72 -2.60
CA ARG A 351 37.90 -17.47 -3.22
C ARG A 351 36.51 -17.01 -2.77
N TRP A 352 36.39 -16.50 -1.54
CA TRP A 352 35.12 -16.10 -0.95
C TRP A 352 34.78 -14.64 -1.19
N LYS A 353 35.78 -13.82 -1.53
CA LYS A 353 35.60 -12.41 -1.85
C LYS A 353 35.32 -12.21 -3.33
N ALA A 354 34.37 -11.33 -3.62
CA ALA A 354 34.21 -10.80 -4.98
C ALA A 354 35.18 -9.64 -5.18
N SER A 355 35.75 -9.54 -6.37
CA SER A 355 36.75 -8.54 -6.75
C SER A 355 36.13 -7.27 -7.37
N SER A 356 34.85 -7.31 -7.75
CA SER A 356 34.14 -6.17 -8.33
C SER A 356 32.65 -6.15 -7.99
N VAL A 357 32.00 -5.01 -8.23
CA VAL A 357 30.54 -4.85 -8.05
C VAL A 357 29.77 -5.75 -9.01
N GLU A 358 30.27 -5.93 -10.23
CA GLU A 358 29.71 -6.84 -11.23
C GLU A 358 29.75 -8.28 -10.75
N GLU A 359 30.88 -8.71 -10.18
CA GLU A 359 31.01 -10.05 -9.63
C GLU A 359 30.08 -10.28 -8.43
N VAL A 360 29.91 -9.28 -7.55
CA VAL A 360 28.91 -9.33 -6.47
C VAL A 360 27.50 -9.53 -7.06
N SER A 361 27.12 -8.70 -8.03
CA SER A 361 25.80 -8.78 -8.68
C SER A 361 25.57 -10.13 -9.37
N ASP A 362 26.59 -10.65 -10.06
CA ASP A 362 26.53 -11.94 -10.73
C ASP A 362 26.39 -13.11 -9.74
N ARG A 363 27.11 -13.08 -8.61
CA ARG A 363 26.99 -14.10 -7.55
C ARG A 363 25.59 -14.12 -6.94
N PHE A 364 25.00 -12.96 -6.62
CA PHE A 364 23.61 -12.88 -6.12
C PHE A 364 22.60 -13.34 -7.18
N THR A 365 22.75 -12.87 -8.42
CA THR A 365 21.85 -13.24 -9.52
C THR A 365 21.95 -14.73 -9.85
N ALA A 366 23.12 -15.36 -9.71
CA ALA A 366 23.30 -16.80 -9.89
C ALA A 366 22.51 -17.62 -8.86
N GLY A 367 22.37 -17.13 -7.62
CA GLY A 367 21.45 -17.69 -6.63
C GLY A 367 20.00 -17.66 -7.12
N LEU A 368 19.52 -16.50 -7.59
CA LEU A 368 18.16 -16.35 -8.11
C LEU A 368 17.90 -17.21 -9.35
N ARG A 369 18.85 -17.32 -10.28
CA ARG A 369 18.73 -18.18 -11.48
C ARG A 369 18.56 -19.67 -11.12
N ARG A 370 19.19 -20.13 -10.02
CA ARG A 370 19.02 -21.51 -9.51
C ARG A 370 17.67 -21.71 -8.82
N PHE A 371 17.17 -20.67 -8.18
CA PHE A 371 15.92 -20.69 -7.42
C PHE A 371 14.67 -20.58 -8.30
N ASP A 372 14.71 -19.72 -9.33
CA ASP A 372 13.60 -19.42 -10.24
C ASP A 372 12.86 -20.67 -10.80
N PRO A 373 13.55 -21.73 -11.29
CA PRO A 373 12.86 -22.91 -11.82
C PRO A 373 12.22 -23.81 -10.76
N VAL A 374 12.61 -23.70 -9.49
CA VAL A 374 12.09 -24.55 -8.40
C VAL A 374 11.15 -23.80 -7.46
N TYR A 375 11.13 -22.47 -7.51
CA TYR A 375 10.36 -21.62 -6.60
C TYR A 375 8.89 -22.03 -6.50
N ALA A 376 8.24 -22.25 -7.64
CA ALA A 376 6.82 -22.63 -7.70
C ALA A 376 6.50 -23.97 -7.01
N ARG A 377 7.51 -24.78 -6.65
CA ARG A 377 7.33 -26.03 -5.89
C ARG A 377 7.08 -25.78 -4.41
N PHE A 378 7.54 -24.65 -3.86
CA PHE A 378 7.50 -24.36 -2.43
C PHE A 378 6.36 -23.40 -2.04
N PHE A 379 5.69 -22.78 -3.01
CA PHE A 379 4.65 -21.79 -2.76
C PHE A 379 3.38 -22.14 -3.53
N GLU A 380 2.27 -22.34 -2.81
CA GLU A 380 0.95 -22.59 -3.40
C GLU A 380 0.55 -21.45 -4.36
N ARG A 381 0.97 -20.23 -4.06
CA ARG A 381 0.72 -19.03 -4.85
C ARG A 381 2.01 -18.22 -5.02
N PRO A 382 2.78 -18.42 -6.11
CA PRO A 382 3.97 -17.62 -6.35
C PRO A 382 3.59 -16.13 -6.55
N PRO A 383 4.35 -15.18 -5.97
CA PRO A 383 4.20 -13.76 -6.20
C PRO A 383 4.33 -13.44 -7.68
N SER A 384 3.43 -12.60 -8.19
CA SER A 384 3.45 -12.13 -9.58
C SER A 384 4.36 -10.92 -9.79
N THR A 385 4.98 -10.40 -8.73
CA THR A 385 5.85 -9.23 -8.77
C THR A 385 7.27 -9.66 -9.16
N PRO A 386 7.87 -9.08 -10.21
CA PRO A 386 9.25 -9.39 -10.56
C PRO A 386 10.20 -8.94 -9.45
N PHE A 387 11.26 -9.70 -9.23
CA PHE A 387 12.35 -9.40 -8.30
C PHE A 387 13.70 -9.45 -9.02
N GLY A 388 14.72 -8.78 -8.50
CA GLY A 388 16.04 -8.67 -9.12
C GLY A 388 17.11 -8.17 -8.15
N VAL A 389 18.35 -8.07 -8.65
CA VAL A 389 19.52 -7.56 -7.94
C VAL A 389 20.01 -6.34 -8.69
N GLU A 390 20.17 -5.22 -8.00
CA GLU A 390 20.77 -4.00 -8.53
C GLU A 390 21.81 -3.46 -7.54
N PRO A 391 22.90 -2.84 -8.02
CA PRO A 391 23.80 -2.10 -7.14
C PRO A 391 23.01 -1.01 -6.39
N GLN A 392 23.36 -0.79 -5.14
CA GLN A 392 22.79 0.29 -4.35
C GLN A 392 23.05 1.64 -5.05
N ALA A 393 21.99 2.46 -5.19
CA ALA A 393 22.13 3.78 -5.79
C ALA A 393 23.03 4.67 -4.90
N PRO A 394 23.97 5.45 -5.47
CA PRO A 394 24.91 6.26 -4.70
C PRO A 394 24.25 7.23 -3.71
N GLU A 395 23.05 7.72 -4.05
CA GLU A 395 22.23 8.61 -3.22
C GLU A 395 21.71 7.96 -1.92
N TYR A 396 21.86 6.65 -1.76
CA TYR A 396 21.54 5.91 -0.54
C TYR A 396 22.77 5.44 0.23
N ASN A 397 23.99 5.76 -0.23
CA ASN A 397 25.21 5.39 0.46
C ASN A 397 25.38 6.15 1.79
N ASP A 398 24.76 7.32 1.90
CA ASP A 398 24.78 8.18 3.11
C ASP A 398 23.67 7.82 4.12
N ILE A 399 22.86 6.80 3.82
CA ILE A 399 21.73 6.37 4.66
C ILE A 399 22.15 5.12 5.46
N GLY A 400 22.04 5.17 6.79
CA GLY A 400 22.29 4.03 7.68
C GLY A 400 21.50 2.78 7.26
N ASP A 401 22.05 1.59 7.52
CA ASP A 401 21.58 0.30 6.98
C ASP A 401 20.06 0.06 7.12
N GLY A 402 19.48 0.41 8.28
CA GLY A 402 18.04 0.24 8.57
C GLY A 402 17.08 1.17 7.81
N HIS A 403 17.59 2.22 7.17
CA HIS A 403 16.80 3.15 6.35
C HIS A 403 16.91 2.86 4.84
N ARG A 404 17.92 2.08 4.41
CA ARG A 404 18.16 1.69 3.00
C ARG A 404 17.01 0.88 2.39
N GLN A 405 16.41 -0.04 3.17
CA GLN A 405 15.30 -0.89 2.69
C GLN A 405 14.01 -0.10 2.37
N ARG A 406 13.79 1.04 3.04
CA ARG A 406 12.56 1.85 2.90
C ARG A 406 12.55 2.73 1.65
N ALA A 407 13.71 3.23 1.22
CA ALA A 407 13.81 4.07 0.03
C ALA A 407 13.63 3.28 -1.27
N CYS A 408 14.06 2.01 -1.29
CA CYS A 408 13.91 1.13 -2.45
C CYS A 408 12.44 0.84 -2.83
N HIS A 409 11.48 1.07 -1.92
CA HIS A 409 10.06 0.78 -2.17
C HIS A 409 9.29 1.88 -2.92
N SER A 410 9.89 3.05 -3.23
CA SER A 410 9.17 4.20 -3.78
C SER A 410 9.67 4.75 -5.14
N GLY A 411 10.71 4.16 -5.74
CA GLY A 411 11.20 4.53 -7.08
C GLY A 411 10.33 4.00 -8.24
N PRO A 412 10.28 4.67 -9.40
CA PRO A 412 9.62 4.12 -10.59
C PRO A 412 10.34 2.86 -11.08
N ILE A 413 9.57 1.78 -11.25
CA ILE A 413 10.06 0.43 -11.61
C ILE A 413 10.63 0.34 -13.06
N ALA A 414 10.56 1.40 -13.87
CA ALA A 414 11.02 1.40 -15.27
C ALA A 414 11.67 2.73 -15.71
N LYS A 415 12.72 2.63 -16.55
CA LYS A 415 13.44 3.78 -17.15
C LYS A 415 12.58 4.59 -18.11
N THR A 416 11.72 3.93 -18.90
CA THR A 416 10.78 4.60 -19.80
C THR A 416 9.54 3.73 -20.02
N LEU A 417 8.37 4.35 -19.94
CA LEU A 417 7.08 3.71 -20.20
C LEU A 417 6.38 4.38 -21.38
N TRP A 418 6.12 3.62 -22.45
CA TRP A 418 5.25 4.07 -23.54
C TRP A 418 3.85 3.46 -23.41
N VAL A 419 2.83 4.29 -23.62
CA VAL A 419 1.43 3.89 -23.71
C VAL A 419 1.01 3.99 -25.17
N SER A 420 0.81 2.82 -25.79
CA SER A 420 0.30 2.73 -27.16
C SER A 420 -1.22 2.62 -27.18
N ALA A 421 -1.86 3.48 -27.98
CA ALA A 421 -3.30 3.48 -28.17
C ALA A 421 -3.70 3.83 -29.61
N ARG A 422 -4.67 3.08 -30.17
CA ARG A 422 -5.32 3.39 -31.46
C ARG A 422 -6.18 4.67 -31.39
N ARG A 423 -6.74 4.96 -30.21
CA ARG A 423 -7.62 6.09 -29.93
C ARG A 423 -7.33 6.60 -28.53
N GLY A 424 -7.27 7.93 -28.35
CA GLY A 424 -7.15 8.55 -27.04
C GLY A 424 -8.42 8.39 -26.21
N VAL A 425 -8.28 8.30 -24.89
CA VAL A 425 -9.39 8.25 -23.93
C VAL A 425 -9.20 9.40 -22.94
N TRP A 426 -10.29 10.01 -22.49
CA TRP A 426 -10.25 11.02 -21.42
C TRP A 426 -9.72 10.38 -20.15
N VAL A 427 -8.64 10.94 -19.59
CA VAL A 427 -8.16 10.58 -18.25
C VAL A 427 -8.62 11.67 -17.29
N LEU A 428 -9.45 11.30 -16.32
CA LEU A 428 -10.02 12.22 -15.34
C LEU A 428 -9.33 12.05 -13.98
N PRO A 429 -9.15 13.13 -13.20
CA PRO A 429 -8.61 13.03 -11.85
C PRO A 429 -9.59 12.29 -10.94
N LYS A 430 -9.05 11.60 -9.92
CA LYS A 430 -9.86 10.90 -8.90
C LYS A 430 -10.65 11.87 -8.00
N TYR A 431 -10.18 13.11 -7.86
CA TYR A 431 -10.78 14.14 -7.03
C TYR A 431 -11.03 15.41 -7.84
N ILE A 432 -12.17 16.05 -7.60
CA ILE A 432 -12.54 17.36 -8.16
C ILE A 432 -12.99 18.24 -6.99
N ASN A 433 -12.33 19.38 -6.78
CA ASN A 433 -12.58 20.31 -5.66
C ASN A 433 -12.56 19.63 -4.28
N GLY A 434 -11.58 18.76 -4.03
CA GLY A 434 -11.42 18.04 -2.75
C GLY A 434 -12.43 16.92 -2.50
N LYS A 435 -13.35 16.65 -3.43
CA LYS A 435 -14.33 15.56 -3.32
C LYS A 435 -14.04 14.46 -4.35
N PRO A 436 -14.30 13.19 -4.02
CA PRO A 436 -14.22 12.09 -4.99
C PRO A 436 -15.10 12.37 -6.22
N ALA A 437 -14.56 12.20 -7.43
CA ALA A 437 -15.20 12.61 -8.67
C ALA A 437 -16.54 11.89 -8.95
N ASP A 438 -16.71 10.70 -8.39
CA ASP A 438 -17.93 9.89 -8.42
C ASP A 438 -19.06 10.45 -7.53
N LYS A 439 -18.74 11.22 -6.47
CA LYS A 439 -19.74 11.96 -5.68
C LYS A 439 -20.29 13.20 -6.39
N THR A 440 -19.65 13.61 -7.49
CA THR A 440 -20.05 14.73 -8.33
C THR A 440 -20.84 14.26 -9.56
N ALA A 441 -21.35 13.02 -9.53
CA ALA A 441 -22.16 12.45 -10.59
C ALA A 441 -23.40 13.31 -10.86
N MET A 442 -23.73 13.40 -12.14
CA MET A 442 -24.88 14.12 -12.67
C MET A 442 -26.19 13.57 -12.09
N PRO A 443 -27.14 14.42 -11.66
CA PRO A 443 -28.44 13.96 -11.18
C PRO A 443 -29.22 13.19 -12.27
N HIS A 444 -29.88 12.08 -11.89
CA HIS A 444 -30.59 11.19 -12.81
C HIS A 444 -31.77 11.85 -13.56
N TRP A 445 -32.31 12.94 -13.02
CA TRP A 445 -33.44 13.69 -13.60
C TRP A 445 -33.01 14.69 -14.69
N MET A 446 -31.71 14.89 -14.91
CA MET A 446 -31.20 15.97 -15.74
C MET A 446 -31.09 15.59 -17.23
N PRO A 447 -31.56 16.45 -18.17
CA PRO A 447 -31.47 16.15 -19.59
C PRO A 447 -30.04 15.91 -20.08
N ARG A 448 -29.85 14.78 -20.78
CA ARG A 448 -28.54 14.28 -21.23
C ARG A 448 -27.68 15.31 -21.98
N LYS A 449 -28.29 16.11 -22.86
CA LYS A 449 -27.57 17.15 -23.64
C LYS A 449 -26.97 18.24 -22.74
N LEU A 450 -27.69 18.63 -21.68
CA LEU A 450 -27.26 19.66 -20.73
C LEU A 450 -26.14 19.13 -19.84
N GLY A 451 -26.28 17.90 -19.34
CA GLY A 451 -25.26 17.24 -18.52
C GLY A 451 -23.91 17.08 -19.24
N LEU A 452 -23.95 16.65 -20.50
CA LEU A 452 -22.74 16.52 -21.32
C LEU A 452 -22.06 17.88 -21.61
N SER A 453 -22.83 18.97 -21.67
CA SER A 453 -22.29 20.32 -21.87
C SER A 453 -21.56 20.83 -20.62
N LEU A 454 -22.17 20.66 -19.45
CA LEU A 454 -21.59 21.04 -18.16
C LEU A 454 -20.34 20.22 -17.82
N ALA A 455 -20.38 18.91 -18.04
CA ALA A 455 -19.22 18.03 -17.85
C ALA A 455 -18.04 18.44 -18.75
N ARG A 456 -18.29 18.81 -20.02
CA ARG A 456 -17.25 19.32 -20.94
C ARG A 456 -16.61 20.60 -20.43
N LYS A 457 -17.43 21.55 -19.99
CA LYS A 457 -16.96 22.85 -19.49
C LYS A 457 -16.13 22.68 -18.21
N MET A 458 -16.57 21.81 -17.31
CA MET A 458 -15.85 21.46 -16.09
C MET A 458 -14.49 20.82 -16.40
N ILE A 459 -14.45 19.78 -17.23
CA ILE A 459 -13.20 19.07 -17.55
C ILE A 459 -12.21 19.96 -18.28
N LYS A 460 -12.66 20.78 -19.24
CA LYS A 460 -11.79 21.74 -19.93
C LYS A 460 -11.17 22.76 -18.96
N ARG A 461 -11.93 23.17 -17.94
CA ARG A 461 -11.46 24.07 -16.89
C ARG A 461 -10.47 23.39 -15.94
N THR A 462 -10.65 22.09 -15.67
CA THR A 462 -9.79 21.32 -14.75
C THR A 462 -8.50 20.82 -15.41
N LEU A 463 -8.53 20.42 -16.68
CA LEU A 463 -7.40 19.75 -17.36
C LEU A 463 -6.64 20.64 -18.35
N GLY A 464 -7.14 21.84 -18.66
CA GLY A 464 -6.54 22.72 -19.68
C GLY A 464 -6.71 22.23 -21.13
N PRO A 465 -6.02 22.85 -22.11
CA PRO A 465 -6.13 22.48 -23.53
C PRO A 465 -5.48 21.12 -23.82
N TRP A 466 -6.24 20.18 -24.39
CA TRP A 466 -5.84 18.79 -24.69
C TRP A 466 -4.53 18.61 -25.49
N ARG A 467 -4.08 19.62 -26.24
CA ARG A 467 -2.87 19.55 -27.07
C ARG A 467 -1.57 19.56 -26.25
N THR A 468 -1.60 19.95 -24.97
CA THR A 468 -0.39 20.09 -24.14
C THR A 468 0.00 18.81 -23.39
N THR A 469 -0.77 17.71 -23.50
CA THR A 469 -0.56 16.46 -22.74
C THR A 469 -0.06 15.29 -23.61
N GLY A 470 0.31 15.51 -24.87
CA GLY A 470 0.95 14.51 -25.73
C GLY A 470 0.04 13.39 -26.25
N PHE A 471 -1.29 13.49 -26.11
CA PHE A 471 -2.22 12.48 -26.61
C PHE A 471 -2.35 12.49 -28.15
N PRO A 472 -2.63 11.32 -28.79
CA PRO A 472 -2.87 11.25 -30.23
C PRO A 472 -4.01 12.20 -30.66
N SER A 473 -3.82 12.87 -31.80
CA SER A 473 -4.74 13.91 -32.32
C SER A 473 -6.15 13.42 -32.66
N ARG A 474 -6.35 12.11 -32.83
CA ARG A 474 -7.66 11.48 -33.09
C ARG A 474 -8.29 10.97 -31.78
N THR A 475 -8.71 11.88 -30.92
CA THR A 475 -9.67 11.56 -29.86
C THR A 475 -11.04 11.43 -30.51
N THR A 476 -11.77 10.33 -30.26
CA THR A 476 -13.18 10.23 -30.66
C THR A 476 -13.91 11.47 -30.19
N SER A 477 -14.46 12.21 -31.14
CA SER A 477 -15.41 13.28 -30.87
C SER A 477 -16.55 12.68 -30.04
N ARG A 478 -16.97 13.37 -28.96
CA ARG A 478 -18.28 13.20 -28.29
C ARG A 478 -18.56 12.06 -27.29
N TRP A 479 -17.67 11.74 -26.33
CA TRP A 479 -18.06 10.89 -25.17
C TRP A 479 -18.53 9.46 -25.52
N GLU A 480 -18.17 8.98 -26.71
CA GLU A 480 -18.54 7.67 -27.24
C GLU A 480 -17.72 6.51 -26.63
N ALA A 481 -16.89 6.81 -25.63
CA ALA A 481 -16.01 5.89 -24.92
C ALA A 481 -15.94 6.23 -23.43
N HIS A 482 -15.83 5.22 -22.58
CA HIS A 482 -15.64 5.40 -21.14
C HIS A 482 -14.35 6.15 -20.82
N PRO A 483 -14.39 7.22 -20.01
CA PRO A 483 -13.19 7.86 -19.51
C PRO A 483 -12.43 6.92 -18.57
N SER A 484 -11.11 7.00 -18.58
CA SER A 484 -10.24 6.40 -17.56
C SER A 484 -10.11 7.36 -16.39
N VAL A 485 -9.98 6.86 -15.17
CA VAL A 485 -9.81 7.69 -13.97
C VAL A 485 -8.47 7.38 -13.33
N SER A 486 -7.64 8.39 -13.14
CA SER A 486 -6.33 8.23 -12.48
C SER A 486 -5.88 9.54 -11.85
N GLY A 487 -5.35 9.47 -10.62
CA GLY A 487 -4.74 10.60 -9.92
C GLY A 487 -3.31 10.90 -10.36
N GLU A 488 -2.58 9.91 -10.89
CA GLU A 488 -1.15 10.05 -11.19
C GLU A 488 -0.82 10.03 -12.68
N PHE A 489 -1.58 9.27 -13.48
CA PHE A 489 -1.31 9.10 -14.93
C PHE A 489 -1.07 10.40 -15.70
N LEU A 490 -1.89 11.44 -15.51
CA LEU A 490 -1.68 12.74 -16.18
C LEU A 490 -0.45 13.47 -15.65
N THR A 491 -0.18 13.39 -14.34
CA THR A 491 1.03 13.94 -13.72
C THR A 491 2.27 13.25 -14.25
N ARG A 492 2.29 11.92 -14.30
CA ARG A 492 3.38 11.10 -14.83
C ARG A 492 3.61 11.34 -16.32
N ALA A 493 2.54 11.51 -17.10
CA ALA A 493 2.65 11.92 -18.49
C ALA A 493 3.23 13.34 -18.63
N GLY A 494 2.78 14.29 -17.79
CA GLY A 494 3.31 15.65 -17.76
C GLY A 494 4.77 15.76 -17.33
N CYS A 495 5.22 14.88 -16.42
CA CYS A 495 6.61 14.76 -15.99
C CYS A 495 7.51 14.02 -17.00
N GLY A 496 6.95 13.44 -18.06
CA GLY A 496 7.70 12.70 -19.09
C GLY A 496 7.98 11.22 -18.76
N ASP A 497 7.54 10.74 -17.59
CA ASP A 497 7.63 9.32 -17.16
C ASP A 497 6.80 8.40 -18.07
N VAL A 498 5.68 8.93 -18.59
CA VAL A 498 4.78 8.23 -19.52
C VAL A 498 4.76 8.95 -20.86
N LYS A 499 5.16 8.24 -21.93
CA LYS A 499 5.14 8.75 -23.30
C LYS A 499 4.04 8.07 -24.12
N PHE A 500 3.38 8.79 -25.00
CA PHE A 500 2.35 8.19 -25.86
C PHE A 500 2.91 7.78 -27.21
N LYS A 501 2.41 6.66 -27.71
CA LYS A 501 2.66 6.19 -29.07
C LYS A 501 1.33 5.82 -29.74
N PRO A 502 1.22 5.93 -31.08
CA PRO A 502 0.05 5.42 -31.79
C PRO A 502 0.05 3.88 -31.74
N ALA A 503 -0.89 3.27 -32.46
CA ALA A 503 -1.01 1.82 -32.50
C ALA A 503 0.31 1.14 -32.94
N ILE A 504 0.65 0.01 -32.34
CA ILE A 504 1.75 -0.83 -32.82
C ILE A 504 1.40 -1.31 -34.24
N LYS A 505 2.31 -1.05 -35.19
CA LYS A 505 2.26 -1.44 -36.60
C LYS A 505 2.96 -2.78 -36.84
N ALA A 506 4.15 -2.97 -36.28
CA ALA A 506 4.92 -4.20 -36.40
C ALA A 506 5.83 -4.43 -35.18
N LEU A 507 6.13 -5.70 -34.90
CA LEU A 507 7.16 -6.12 -33.96
C LEU A 507 8.40 -6.53 -34.75
N GLU A 508 9.50 -5.81 -34.55
CA GLU A 508 10.75 -5.93 -35.29
C GLU A 508 11.85 -6.44 -34.33
N GLY A 509 11.63 -7.63 -33.76
CA GLY A 509 12.51 -8.21 -32.74
C GLY A 509 12.44 -7.45 -31.41
N ARG A 510 13.55 -6.80 -31.02
CA ARG A 510 13.61 -5.90 -29.84
C ARG A 510 12.99 -4.52 -30.09
N LYS A 511 12.62 -4.22 -31.33
CA LYS A 511 12.06 -2.93 -31.71
C LYS A 511 10.57 -3.04 -31.95
N VAL A 512 9.84 -2.00 -31.60
CA VAL A 512 8.41 -1.87 -31.89
C VAL A 512 8.20 -0.70 -32.83
N ARG A 513 7.67 -0.97 -34.03
CA ARG A 513 7.25 0.05 -34.98
C ARG A 513 5.82 0.45 -34.69
N PHE A 514 5.56 1.75 -34.60
CA PHE A 514 4.24 2.32 -34.41
C PHE A 514 3.64 2.83 -35.73
N ALA A 515 2.35 3.15 -35.72
CA ALA A 515 1.61 3.55 -36.92
C ALA A 515 2.02 4.91 -37.51
N ASP A 516 2.79 5.72 -36.78
CA ASP A 516 3.46 6.94 -37.26
C ASP A 516 4.86 6.66 -37.81
N ASP A 517 5.19 5.39 -38.04
CA ASP A 517 6.50 4.87 -38.45
C ASP A 517 7.65 5.13 -37.47
N SER A 518 7.37 5.69 -36.28
CA SER A 518 8.36 5.76 -35.21
C SER A 518 8.68 4.36 -34.69
N VAL A 519 9.92 4.17 -34.24
CA VAL A 519 10.44 2.88 -33.77
C VAL A 519 11.12 3.08 -32.42
N GLU A 520 10.78 2.25 -31.44
CA GLU A 520 11.40 2.27 -30.10
C GLU A 520 11.98 0.90 -29.75
N ASP A 521 13.07 0.87 -28.98
CA ASP A 521 13.61 -0.35 -28.37
C ASP A 521 12.80 -0.68 -27.11
N VAL A 522 12.32 -1.91 -27.02
CA VAL A 522 11.32 -2.34 -26.03
C VAL A 522 11.70 -3.72 -25.49
N ASP A 523 11.77 -3.81 -24.17
CA ASP A 523 12.06 -5.06 -23.47
C ASP A 523 10.80 -5.87 -23.16
N ALA A 524 9.65 -5.20 -22.93
CA ALA A 524 8.39 -5.89 -22.66
C ALA A 524 7.17 -5.16 -23.19
N ILE A 525 6.17 -5.93 -23.63
CA ILE A 525 4.85 -5.45 -24.05
C ILE A 525 3.80 -6.06 -23.13
N VAL A 526 3.08 -5.21 -22.41
CA VAL A 526 1.95 -5.58 -21.56
C VAL A 526 0.65 -5.24 -22.28
N PHE A 527 -0.09 -6.28 -22.68
CA PHE A 527 -1.37 -6.14 -23.38
C PHE A 527 -2.53 -5.86 -22.41
N ALA A 528 -2.75 -4.58 -22.08
CA ALA A 528 -3.98 -4.15 -21.40
C ALA A 528 -5.12 -3.95 -22.41
N THR A 529 -5.46 -5.02 -23.15
CA THR A 529 -6.42 -5.01 -24.28
C THR A 529 -7.86 -5.37 -23.86
N GLY A 530 -8.07 -5.70 -22.59
CA GLY A 530 -9.37 -6.14 -22.06
C GLY A 530 -9.39 -7.65 -21.82
N TYR A 531 -10.58 -8.19 -21.54
CA TYR A 531 -10.81 -9.60 -21.27
C TYR A 531 -11.94 -10.13 -22.18
N ASP A 532 -11.87 -11.42 -22.51
CA ASP A 532 -12.99 -12.14 -23.14
C ASP A 532 -14.01 -12.58 -22.09
N MET A 533 -15.29 -12.59 -22.45
CA MET A 533 -16.34 -13.17 -21.61
C MET A 533 -16.53 -14.63 -22.00
N ARG A 534 -16.27 -15.56 -21.06
CA ARG A 534 -16.45 -17.01 -21.27
C ARG A 534 -17.00 -17.68 -20.02
N PHE A 535 -17.89 -18.64 -20.21
CA PHE A 535 -18.44 -19.49 -19.15
C PHE A 535 -18.16 -20.96 -19.52
N PRO A 536 -16.95 -21.48 -19.23
CA PRO A 536 -16.50 -22.79 -19.73
C PRO A 536 -17.22 -23.99 -19.10
N PHE A 537 -18.25 -23.74 -18.30
CA PHE A 537 -19.07 -24.72 -17.59
C PHE A 537 -20.49 -24.82 -18.16
N PHE A 538 -20.81 -24.09 -19.24
CA PHE A 538 -22.06 -24.26 -19.99
C PHE A 538 -21.77 -24.85 -21.37
N ASP A 539 -22.49 -25.91 -21.70
CA ASP A 539 -22.48 -26.52 -23.04
C ASP A 539 -23.57 -25.94 -23.95
N ASP A 540 -24.61 -25.34 -23.37
CA ASP A 540 -25.70 -24.71 -24.13
C ASP A 540 -25.27 -23.34 -24.71
N PRO A 541 -25.23 -23.17 -26.04
CA PRO A 541 -24.84 -21.92 -26.67
C PRO A 541 -25.79 -20.76 -26.31
N ASN A 542 -27.04 -21.01 -25.90
CA ASN A 542 -27.98 -19.97 -25.49
C ASN A 542 -27.63 -19.30 -24.16
N LEU A 543 -26.80 -19.97 -23.35
CA LEU A 543 -26.27 -19.48 -22.08
C LEU A 543 -24.88 -18.82 -22.23
N LEU A 544 -24.33 -18.81 -23.44
CA LEU A 544 -23.01 -18.24 -23.73
C LEU A 544 -23.14 -16.88 -24.44
N PRO A 545 -22.19 -15.95 -24.21
CA PRO A 545 -22.11 -14.74 -24.99
C PRO A 545 -21.74 -15.06 -26.45
N ASP A 546 -22.23 -14.23 -27.38
CA ASP A 546 -21.85 -14.34 -28.79
C ASP A 546 -20.38 -13.94 -29.05
N ALA A 547 -19.94 -14.05 -30.31
CA ALA A 547 -18.57 -13.70 -30.73
C ALA A 547 -18.21 -12.23 -30.46
N ASP A 548 -19.20 -11.36 -30.26
CA ASP A 548 -19.04 -9.93 -29.96
C ASP A 548 -19.22 -9.62 -28.46
N HIS A 549 -19.30 -10.64 -27.61
CA HIS A 549 -19.58 -10.55 -26.17
C HIS A 549 -20.95 -9.97 -25.84
N ARG A 550 -21.98 -10.23 -26.64
CA ARG A 550 -23.36 -9.92 -26.30
C ARG A 550 -24.00 -11.12 -25.62
N LEU A 551 -24.59 -10.87 -24.47
CA LEU A 551 -25.43 -11.84 -23.76
C LEU A 551 -26.67 -11.09 -23.26
N PRO A 552 -27.79 -11.15 -24.01
CA PRO A 552 -29.02 -10.47 -23.63
C PRO A 552 -29.61 -11.12 -22.37
N LEU A 553 -29.78 -10.32 -21.33
CA LEU A 553 -30.21 -10.76 -20.00
C LEU A 553 -31.18 -9.75 -19.41
N PHE A 554 -32.32 -10.24 -18.91
CA PHE A 554 -33.28 -9.44 -18.18
C PHE A 554 -32.59 -8.85 -16.95
N LYS A 555 -32.61 -7.51 -16.86
CA LYS A 555 -31.90 -6.73 -15.84
C LYS A 555 -30.43 -7.11 -15.68
N ARG A 556 -29.76 -7.58 -16.75
CA ARG A 556 -28.36 -8.05 -16.72
C ARG A 556 -28.14 -9.22 -15.74
N MET A 557 -29.18 -10.02 -15.49
CA MET A 557 -29.18 -11.10 -14.51
C MET A 557 -29.78 -12.40 -15.04
N MET A 558 -30.97 -12.34 -15.64
CA MET A 558 -31.76 -13.54 -15.91
C MET A 558 -31.88 -13.81 -17.40
N LYS A 559 -31.73 -15.06 -17.80
CA LYS A 559 -31.97 -15.48 -19.19
C LYS A 559 -33.42 -15.98 -19.30
N PRO A 560 -34.26 -15.41 -20.18
CA PRO A 560 -35.60 -15.97 -20.45
C PRO A 560 -35.51 -17.45 -20.81
N GLY A 561 -36.42 -18.28 -20.29
CA GLY A 561 -36.37 -19.73 -20.41
C GLY A 561 -35.45 -20.47 -19.42
N ALA A 562 -34.63 -19.77 -18.62
CA ALA A 562 -33.75 -20.39 -17.62
C ALA A 562 -34.03 -19.84 -16.20
N PRO A 563 -35.15 -20.24 -15.56
CA PRO A 563 -35.66 -19.58 -14.35
C PRO A 563 -34.79 -19.80 -13.10
N ASN A 564 -33.93 -20.82 -13.09
CA ASN A 564 -33.07 -21.18 -11.96
C ASN A 564 -31.61 -20.71 -12.12
N LEU A 565 -31.32 -19.80 -13.05
CA LEU A 565 -29.97 -19.32 -13.33
C LEU A 565 -29.89 -17.78 -13.26
N PHE A 566 -28.87 -17.29 -12.55
CA PHE A 566 -28.60 -15.87 -12.39
C PHE A 566 -27.15 -15.53 -12.72
N TYR A 567 -26.96 -14.60 -13.65
CA TYR A 567 -25.69 -13.96 -13.95
C TYR A 567 -25.50 -12.76 -13.02
N MET A 568 -24.68 -12.92 -12.00
CA MET A 568 -24.42 -11.85 -11.03
C MET A 568 -23.27 -10.95 -11.50
N ALA A 569 -23.45 -9.65 -11.37
CA ALA A 569 -22.47 -8.61 -11.66
C ALA A 569 -21.93 -8.62 -13.11
N LEU A 570 -22.70 -9.15 -14.06
CA LEU A 570 -22.29 -9.23 -15.48
C LEU A 570 -22.60 -7.94 -16.24
N ALA A 571 -22.02 -6.83 -15.76
CA ALA A 571 -22.07 -5.52 -16.42
C ALA A 571 -20.85 -4.66 -16.03
N GLN A 572 -20.63 -3.57 -16.76
CA GLN A 572 -19.68 -2.52 -16.43
C GLN A 572 -20.44 -1.23 -16.06
N PRO A 573 -20.79 -1.05 -14.78
CA PRO A 573 -21.48 0.14 -14.30
C PRO A 573 -20.50 1.28 -14.01
N LEU A 574 -20.94 2.53 -14.26
CA LEU A 574 -20.27 3.74 -13.77
C LEU A 574 -21.04 4.28 -12.56
N PRO A 575 -20.44 4.49 -11.36
CA PRO A 575 -19.00 4.48 -11.07
C PRO A 575 -18.44 3.18 -10.44
N THR A 576 -19.25 2.27 -9.90
CA THR A 576 -18.73 1.11 -9.13
C THR A 576 -19.54 -0.19 -9.31
N LEU A 577 -18.83 -1.31 -9.52
CA LEU A 577 -19.39 -2.66 -9.69
C LEU A 577 -19.95 -3.26 -8.39
N VAL A 578 -19.42 -2.84 -7.25
CA VAL A 578 -19.72 -3.46 -5.95
C VAL A 578 -21.17 -3.23 -5.55
N ASN A 579 -21.58 -1.96 -5.63
CA ASN A 579 -22.95 -1.54 -5.34
C ASN A 579 -23.92 -2.12 -6.38
N PHE A 580 -23.48 -2.28 -7.63
CA PHE A 580 -24.28 -2.92 -8.68
C PHE A 580 -24.63 -4.37 -8.32
N ALA A 581 -23.64 -5.17 -7.90
CA ALA A 581 -23.85 -6.54 -7.46
C ALA A 581 -24.77 -6.63 -6.22
N GLU A 582 -24.64 -5.68 -5.29
CA GLU A 582 -25.51 -5.58 -4.11
C GLU A 582 -26.96 -5.27 -4.51
N GLN A 583 -27.21 -4.35 -5.44
CA GLN A 583 -28.58 -4.07 -5.87
C GLN A 583 -29.20 -5.28 -6.59
N GLN A 584 -28.42 -6.00 -7.40
CA GLN A 584 -28.85 -7.25 -8.02
C GLN A 584 -29.21 -8.33 -6.99
N SER A 585 -28.46 -8.45 -5.89
CA SER A 585 -28.72 -9.47 -4.87
C SER A 585 -30.08 -9.27 -4.17
N LYS A 586 -30.59 -8.04 -4.08
CA LYS A 586 -31.93 -7.75 -3.53
C LYS A 586 -33.03 -8.39 -4.38
N LEU A 587 -32.91 -8.33 -5.71
CA LEU A 587 -33.85 -9.01 -6.61
C LEU A 587 -33.75 -10.53 -6.45
N VAL A 588 -32.53 -11.09 -6.44
CA VAL A 588 -32.33 -12.55 -6.27
C VAL A 588 -32.89 -13.03 -4.94
N ALA A 589 -32.63 -12.31 -3.84
CA ALA A 589 -33.14 -12.66 -2.53
C ALA A 589 -34.68 -12.62 -2.50
N ALA A 590 -35.29 -11.62 -3.13
CA ALA A 590 -36.75 -11.59 -3.28
C ALA A 590 -37.27 -12.76 -4.11
N TYR A 591 -36.60 -13.11 -5.22
CA TYR A 591 -36.96 -14.24 -6.08
C TYR A 591 -36.90 -15.58 -5.32
N LEU A 592 -35.78 -15.84 -4.64
CA LEU A 592 -35.54 -17.09 -3.90
C LEU A 592 -36.44 -17.25 -2.66
N THR A 593 -37.04 -16.16 -2.17
CA THR A 593 -37.97 -16.20 -1.03
C THR A 593 -39.43 -16.14 -1.46
N GLY A 594 -39.73 -16.25 -2.76
CA GLY A 594 -41.10 -16.18 -3.28
C GLY A 594 -41.73 -14.78 -3.23
N ARG A 595 -40.94 -13.75 -2.89
CA ARG A 595 -41.38 -12.35 -2.78
C ARG A 595 -41.20 -11.55 -4.07
N TYR A 596 -40.76 -12.18 -5.15
CA TYR A 596 -40.65 -11.57 -6.46
C TYR A 596 -40.93 -12.61 -7.55
N MET A 597 -41.76 -12.22 -8.53
CA MET A 597 -42.04 -12.99 -9.72
C MET A 597 -41.70 -12.17 -10.97
N PRO A 598 -40.84 -12.66 -11.88
CA PRO A 598 -40.51 -11.95 -13.12
C PRO A 598 -41.75 -11.84 -14.03
N PRO A 599 -41.77 -10.89 -14.98
CA PRO A 599 -42.80 -10.90 -16.00
C PRO A 599 -42.62 -12.10 -16.96
N PRO A 600 -43.62 -12.43 -17.79
CA PRO A 600 -43.49 -13.50 -18.78
C PRO A 600 -42.30 -13.30 -19.72
N ASP A 601 -41.72 -14.39 -20.24
CA ASP A 601 -40.52 -14.36 -21.09
C ASP A 601 -40.61 -13.36 -22.26
N ALA A 602 -41.75 -13.29 -22.94
CA ALA A 602 -41.97 -12.34 -24.03
C ALA A 602 -41.88 -10.87 -23.59
N GLU A 603 -42.27 -10.56 -22.35
CA GLU A 603 -42.12 -9.22 -21.78
C GLU A 603 -40.68 -8.97 -21.31
N MET A 604 -40.00 -9.98 -20.75
CA MET A 604 -38.58 -9.89 -20.43
C MET A 604 -37.75 -9.56 -21.68
N GLU A 605 -38.00 -10.21 -22.81
CA GLU A 605 -37.31 -9.94 -24.09
C GLU A 605 -37.52 -8.50 -24.58
N ARG A 606 -38.74 -7.96 -24.47
CA ARG A 606 -39.01 -6.55 -24.80
C ARG A 606 -38.24 -5.59 -23.90
N ILE A 607 -38.16 -5.90 -22.60
CA ILE A 607 -37.42 -5.10 -21.62
C ILE A 607 -35.92 -5.15 -21.90
N ILE A 608 -35.38 -6.32 -22.25
CA ILE A 608 -33.97 -6.50 -22.63
C ILE A 608 -33.62 -5.58 -23.80
N ALA A 609 -34.39 -5.62 -24.88
CA ALA A 609 -34.14 -4.78 -26.06
C ALA A 609 -34.13 -3.28 -25.72
N LYS A 610 -35.07 -2.83 -24.87
CA LYS A 610 -35.16 -1.44 -24.40
C LYS A 610 -33.99 -1.04 -23.49
N ASP A 611 -33.59 -1.91 -22.59
CA ASP A 611 -32.45 -1.68 -21.69
C ASP A 611 -31.14 -1.62 -22.49
N GLU A 612 -30.99 -2.44 -23.53
CA GLU A 612 -29.85 -2.39 -24.45
C GLU A 612 -29.77 -1.04 -25.18
N GLU A 613 -30.88 -0.56 -25.74
CA GLU A 613 -30.95 0.75 -26.39
C GLU A 613 -30.61 1.88 -25.41
N THR A 614 -31.22 1.86 -24.23
CA THR A 614 -31.05 2.91 -23.20
C THR A 614 -29.60 3.05 -22.75
N HIS A 615 -28.91 1.94 -22.52
CA HIS A 615 -27.58 1.96 -21.93
C HIS A 615 -26.44 1.98 -22.96
N MET A 616 -26.66 1.51 -24.19
CA MET A 616 -25.57 1.29 -25.15
C MET A 616 -25.60 2.22 -26.38
N ALA A 617 -26.71 2.90 -26.66
CA ALA A 617 -26.88 3.68 -27.90
C ALA A 617 -25.82 4.78 -28.12
N HIS A 618 -25.15 5.25 -27.07
CA HIS A 618 -24.15 6.31 -27.16
C HIS A 618 -22.70 5.85 -27.23
N TYR A 619 -22.44 4.55 -27.10
CA TYR A 619 -21.10 4.02 -27.29
C TYR A 619 -20.89 3.65 -28.76
N TYR A 620 -19.67 3.87 -29.26
CA TYR A 620 -19.33 3.30 -30.56
C TYR A 620 -19.34 1.77 -30.49
N LYS A 621 -19.72 1.13 -31.60
CA LYS A 621 -19.79 -0.33 -31.70
C LYS A 621 -18.41 -0.97 -31.48
N ALA A 622 -18.25 -1.70 -30.37
CA ALA A 622 -17.08 -2.50 -30.07
C ALA A 622 -17.39 -3.53 -28.96
N LYS A 623 -16.70 -4.68 -29.00
CA LYS A 623 -16.84 -5.78 -28.03
C LYS A 623 -16.69 -5.37 -26.56
N ARG A 624 -15.96 -4.29 -26.27
CA ARG A 624 -15.74 -3.79 -24.91
C ARG A 624 -16.90 -2.95 -24.35
N HIS A 625 -17.90 -2.62 -25.17
CA HIS A 625 -19.02 -1.76 -24.79
C HIS A 625 -20.36 -2.51 -24.69
N THR A 626 -20.37 -3.82 -24.90
CA THR A 626 -21.61 -4.65 -24.96
C THR A 626 -22.26 -4.90 -23.60
N ILE A 627 -21.58 -4.54 -22.51
CA ILE A 627 -22.05 -4.76 -21.14
C ILE A 627 -22.10 -3.47 -20.31
N GLN A 628 -22.06 -2.30 -20.95
CA GLN A 628 -22.06 -1.02 -20.24
C GLN A 628 -23.43 -0.70 -19.66
N VAL A 629 -23.44 -0.13 -18.46
CA VAL A 629 -24.65 0.30 -17.76
C VAL A 629 -24.43 1.64 -17.07
N ASP A 630 -25.44 2.51 -17.12
CA ASP A 630 -25.53 3.66 -16.23
C ASP A 630 -26.09 3.21 -14.89
N PHE A 631 -25.30 3.32 -13.83
CA PHE A 631 -25.65 2.79 -12.51
C PHE A 631 -26.92 3.43 -11.95
N GLY A 632 -27.07 4.75 -12.07
CA GLY A 632 -28.21 5.47 -11.50
C GLY A 632 -29.53 5.10 -12.17
N VAL A 633 -29.51 5.05 -13.51
CA VAL A 633 -30.68 4.63 -14.30
C VAL A 633 -31.04 3.18 -14.02
N TYR A 634 -30.04 2.29 -13.97
CA TYR A 634 -30.25 0.88 -13.73
C TYR A 634 -30.83 0.60 -12.33
N VAL A 635 -30.27 1.18 -11.28
CA VAL A 635 -30.75 0.93 -9.90
C VAL A 635 -32.17 1.43 -9.71
N HIS A 636 -32.48 2.62 -10.24
CA HIS A 636 -33.84 3.17 -10.17
C HIS A 636 -34.86 2.24 -10.85
N ASP A 637 -34.51 1.73 -12.04
CA ASP A 637 -35.36 0.82 -12.78
C ASP A 637 -35.47 -0.57 -12.12
N LEU A 638 -34.36 -1.12 -11.61
CA LEU A 638 -34.32 -2.40 -10.89
C LEU A 638 -35.18 -2.36 -9.63
N LEU A 639 -35.12 -1.29 -8.83
CA LEU A 639 -35.93 -1.17 -7.61
C LEU A 639 -37.43 -1.09 -7.92
N ARG A 640 -37.80 -0.37 -8.99
CA ARG A 640 -39.19 -0.36 -9.47
C ARG A 640 -39.64 -1.72 -9.97
N GLU A 641 -38.75 -2.45 -10.63
CA GLU A 641 -39.02 -3.80 -11.10
C GLU A 641 -39.21 -4.77 -9.93
N ILE A 642 -38.40 -4.69 -8.88
CA ILE A 642 -38.60 -5.47 -7.64
C ILE A 642 -39.99 -5.21 -7.05
N GLU A 643 -40.42 -3.95 -6.98
CA GLU A 643 -41.76 -3.59 -6.49
C GLU A 643 -42.88 -4.15 -7.38
N ARG A 644 -42.74 -4.05 -8.71
CA ARG A 644 -43.70 -4.62 -9.66
C ARG A 644 -43.77 -6.14 -9.56
N GLY A 645 -42.63 -6.81 -9.46
CA GLY A 645 -42.57 -8.26 -9.31
C GLY A 645 -43.01 -8.75 -7.94
N GLY A 646 -42.90 -7.94 -6.90
CA GLY A 646 -43.51 -8.21 -5.60
C GLY A 646 -45.04 -8.21 -5.67
N ARG A 647 -45.64 -7.25 -6.39
CA ARG A 647 -47.10 -7.26 -6.65
C ARG A 647 -47.53 -8.49 -7.44
N ARG A 648 -46.76 -8.88 -8.46
CA ARG A 648 -47.02 -10.11 -9.23
C ARG A 648 -46.93 -11.35 -8.35
N ALA A 649 -45.89 -11.46 -7.51
CA ALA A 649 -45.72 -12.57 -6.58
C ALA A 649 -46.88 -12.67 -5.58
N ALA A 650 -47.29 -11.54 -4.98
CA ALA A 650 -48.41 -11.49 -4.05
C ALA A 650 -49.72 -11.96 -4.71
N ALA A 651 -50.00 -11.52 -5.94
CA ALA A 651 -51.15 -11.96 -6.71
C ALA A 651 -51.11 -13.48 -7.05
N ALA A 652 -49.92 -14.05 -7.18
CA ALA A 652 -49.69 -15.48 -7.39
C ALA A 652 -49.55 -16.30 -6.09
N GLY A 653 -49.82 -15.68 -4.93
CA GLY A 653 -49.77 -16.35 -3.62
C GLY A 653 -48.35 -16.58 -3.07
N ASN A 654 -47.36 -15.78 -3.48
CA ASN A 654 -45.96 -15.81 -3.03
C ASN A 654 -45.30 -17.20 -3.14
N ARG A 655 -45.68 -17.96 -4.16
CA ARG A 655 -45.08 -19.27 -4.44
C ARG A 655 -43.64 -19.10 -4.90
N LEU A 656 -42.79 -20.08 -4.58
CA LEU A 656 -41.44 -20.12 -5.11
C LEU A 656 -41.51 -20.21 -6.65
N PRO A 657 -40.85 -19.30 -7.39
CA PRO A 657 -40.88 -19.30 -8.85
C PRO A 657 -40.27 -20.57 -9.47
N VAL A 658 -39.36 -21.24 -8.77
CA VAL A 658 -38.82 -22.56 -9.11
C VAL A 658 -38.94 -23.46 -7.87
N PRO A 659 -39.53 -24.66 -7.97
CA PRO A 659 -39.58 -25.61 -6.87
C PRO A 659 -38.19 -26.03 -6.39
N ALA A 660 -38.03 -26.23 -5.08
CA ALA A 660 -36.78 -26.72 -4.52
C ALA A 660 -36.55 -28.19 -4.91
N ARG A 661 -35.42 -28.49 -5.58
CA ARG A 661 -35.04 -29.87 -5.93
C ARG A 661 -34.79 -30.77 -4.69
N ALA A 662 -34.51 -30.17 -3.54
CA ALA A 662 -34.26 -30.92 -2.30
C ALA A 662 -35.52 -31.61 -1.73
N GLU A 663 -36.72 -31.10 -2.04
CA GLU A 663 -37.98 -31.71 -1.60
C GLU A 663 -38.38 -32.93 -2.45
N THR A 664 -37.77 -33.11 -3.63
CA THR A 664 -38.07 -34.20 -4.58
C THR A 664 -37.14 -35.41 -4.46
N VAL A 665 -36.12 -35.38 -3.59
CA VAL A 665 -35.17 -36.49 -3.36
C VAL A 665 -35.59 -37.39 -2.16
N LYS A 666 -36.68 -37.04 -1.47
CA LYS A 666 -37.37 -37.95 -0.54
C LYS A 666 -38.70 -38.41 -1.15
N ALA A 667 -38.63 -39.28 -2.15
CA ALA A 667 -39.73 -40.12 -2.60
C ALA A 667 -39.14 -41.44 -3.13
#